data_AF-A0A418AG26-F1
#
_entry.id   AF-A0A418AG26-F1
#
_cell.length_a   1.000
_cell.length_b   1.000
_cell.length_c   1.000
_cell.angle_alpha   90.00
_cell.angle_beta   90.00
_cell.angle_gamma   90.00
#
_symmetry.space_group_name_H-M   'P 1'
#
loop_
_entity.id
_entity.type
_entity.pdbx_description
1 polymer ?
#
loop_
_entity_poly.entity_id
_entity_poly.type
_entity_poly.pdbx_seq_one_letter_code
_entity_poly.pdbx_strand_id
1 'polypeptide(L)'
;TMTLLLGQPSSGKSSLMKMLAGRFPIEKNIAFGGEILYNGSDRAEVLSQLPQFASHMGQRDNHYPTLTVQETLAFALQACSGGRVPERVMDSLKHGTPEENAEATQILTALYHVYPDVVERQLGLSMCKDTIVRNTMLRGVSGGERKRVTIGEMEFGMKQVSLMDEISTGLDSAATYDIRVSRDVADFLLDLGTPQQTRYVSRMAVGVVPRFPSEFSTLFQQSAIYRNMVEHVKGPVHPLLLHDADHYMKAVPTFQNPFAKSVWPECDATPFMVVVMALLYSTTFYQVDAQLAQVMYGVIFQALLFLALGQVALLPAILEARDIFCKQRGAHFFRTLSFVLAQTITQIPFSVAEALTFGTIIYWISGFVADVGAFVVYELILLLTNILFASWFFFVAVASPDLHVAKPLSLVSVLFIVLFAGFILVKSDIPDYFIWVYWINQISWGVRALLVNQYMESEFQVCVYKGVDYCKLSGGRTMGQVQLDLFGMPTETSWIWYCYCRYEHGHCSAGNEEIDNVRGSDDYYDKMPSTPILDSTVVDIRARPESFVPVTLAFQDVPYFVPNPNKAEPDLELLKGVSGYALPGTVTALMGSSGAGKTTLMDVIAGRKTGGKIVSDILLNGYPATDVAIRRCTGYCEQMDIHCESATFREALTFSAMLRQSSDIPTEVKMAHVEDCIRLLELEKIADSIIRGSSVEQMKRLTIGVELAAAPSVLFLDEPTSGLDARSAKLIMTGIRKIASTGRTVACTIHQPSAEVFDMFDYLLLLQRGGDTVFFGDLVANSSHLIEYFGRIHGTAPMLPGANPATWMLDVIGAGVERKTTSSTTDFVQEFRASGEAKQLAAALAVHAPTAPRWSVNGGIGMVFITTLFVGIISFNSVLPLSAEERASYYRERAAQTHNAVWYFVGSTVAEIPYVLATSFV
;
A
#
# COMPACT_ATOMS: atom_id res chain seq x y z
N THR A 1 44.87 31.55 -9.68
CA THR A 1 45.70 30.98 -8.60
C THR A 1 45.09 29.65 -8.19
N MET A 2 45.88 28.69 -7.70
CA MET A 2 45.37 27.38 -7.25
C MET A 2 45.64 27.24 -5.75
N THR A 3 44.60 26.88 -5.00
CA THR A 3 44.68 26.69 -3.54
C THR A 3 44.37 25.23 -3.22
N LEU A 4 45.32 24.54 -2.60
CA LEU A 4 45.15 23.14 -2.19
C LEU A 4 44.59 23.09 -0.76
N LEU A 5 43.44 22.43 -0.58
CA LEU A 5 42.83 22.18 0.72
C LEU A 5 43.14 20.76 1.19
N LEU A 6 44.06 20.62 2.15
CA LEU A 6 44.42 19.34 2.78
C LEU A 6 43.83 19.23 4.18
N GLY A 7 43.49 18.00 4.57
CA GLY A 7 42.99 17.69 5.89
C GLY A 7 42.60 16.23 6.03
N GLN A 8 42.55 15.75 7.26
CA GLN A 8 42.17 14.36 7.57
C GLN A 8 40.73 14.04 7.13
N PRO A 9 40.38 12.76 6.92
CA PRO A 9 38.98 12.35 6.72
C PRO A 9 38.08 12.93 7.81
N SER A 10 36.88 13.35 7.46
CA SER A 10 35.90 13.95 8.39
C SER A 10 36.29 15.30 9.02
N SER A 11 37.36 15.97 8.57
CA SER A 11 37.72 17.32 9.05
C SER A 11 36.83 18.45 8.50
N GLY A 12 35.76 18.13 7.77
CA GLY A 12 34.81 19.12 7.22
C GLY A 12 35.20 19.75 5.88
N LYS A 13 36.20 19.22 5.15
CA LYS A 13 36.66 19.78 3.85
C LYS A 13 35.52 19.96 2.84
N SER A 14 34.78 18.89 2.57
CA SER A 14 33.66 18.90 1.63
C SER A 14 32.53 19.82 2.10
N SER A 15 32.29 19.91 3.42
CA SER A 15 31.32 20.84 4.00
C SER A 15 31.74 22.30 3.78
N LEU A 16 33.02 22.63 3.99
CA LEU A 16 33.58 23.95 3.73
C LEU A 16 33.48 24.31 2.24
N MET A 17 33.87 23.41 1.34
CA MET A 17 33.74 23.64 -0.11
C MET A 17 32.29 23.86 -0.53
N LYS A 18 31.34 23.05 -0.02
CA LYS A 18 29.91 23.25 -0.29
C LYS A 18 29.40 24.59 0.26
N MET A 19 29.93 25.06 1.38
CA MET A 19 29.57 26.34 1.98
C MET A 19 30.07 27.52 1.13
N LEU A 20 31.31 27.45 0.64
CA LEU A 20 31.90 28.42 -0.30
C LEU A 20 31.25 28.38 -1.69
N ALA A 21 30.72 27.23 -2.10
CA ALA A 21 29.93 27.08 -3.32
C ALA A 21 28.47 27.55 -3.17
N GLY A 22 28.04 27.92 -1.96
CA GLY A 22 26.64 28.23 -1.64
C GLY A 22 25.68 27.05 -1.74
N ARG A 23 26.19 25.81 -1.81
CA ARG A 23 25.40 24.56 -1.95
C ARG A 23 25.10 23.85 -0.63
N PHE A 24 25.59 24.37 0.49
CA PHE A 24 25.30 23.80 1.80
C PHE A 24 23.88 24.21 2.24
N PRO A 25 22.96 23.26 2.50
CA PRO A 25 21.61 23.58 2.93
C PRO A 25 21.66 24.15 4.35
N ILE A 26 21.25 25.41 4.53
CA ILE A 26 21.12 26.04 5.84
C ILE A 26 19.69 25.79 6.31
N GLU A 27 19.48 24.70 7.04
CA GLU A 27 18.20 24.35 7.67
C GLU A 27 18.12 24.89 9.11
N LYS A 28 16.93 24.83 9.74
CA LYS A 28 16.69 25.36 11.10
C LYS A 28 17.64 24.83 12.18
N ASN A 29 18.23 23.65 11.97
CA ASN A 29 19.13 22.99 12.93
C ASN A 29 20.62 23.28 12.70
N ILE A 30 20.97 24.12 11.71
CA ILE A 30 22.35 24.41 11.31
C ILE A 30 22.65 25.87 11.62
N ALA A 31 23.54 26.10 12.58
CA ALA A 31 24.03 27.44 12.90
C ALA A 31 25.22 27.80 12.00
N PHE A 32 25.10 28.89 11.24
CA PHE A 32 26.21 29.49 10.51
C PHE A 32 26.68 30.73 11.27
N GLY A 33 27.95 30.75 11.69
CA GLY A 33 28.57 31.89 12.35
C GLY A 33 29.78 32.37 11.54
N GLY A 34 29.79 33.66 11.18
CA GLY A 34 30.84 34.29 10.38
C GLY A 34 30.30 34.99 9.12
N GLU A 35 31.19 35.59 8.34
CA GLU A 35 30.88 36.32 7.11
C GLU A 35 31.66 35.71 5.93
N ILE A 36 31.01 35.58 4.77
CA ILE A 36 31.63 35.16 3.51
C ILE A 36 31.38 36.26 2.51
N LEU A 37 32.47 36.82 1.97
CA LEU A 37 32.44 37.92 1.02
C LEU A 37 32.93 37.43 -0.35
N TYR A 38 32.21 37.78 -1.40
CA TYR A 38 32.62 37.53 -2.79
C TYR A 38 32.93 38.88 -3.46
N ASN A 39 34.21 39.15 -3.72
CA ASN A 39 34.68 40.47 -4.18
C ASN A 39 34.17 41.65 -3.32
N GLY A 40 34.02 41.43 -2.02
CA GLY A 40 33.50 42.43 -1.07
C GLY A 40 31.97 42.49 -0.96
N SER A 41 31.23 41.79 -1.81
CA SER A 41 29.76 41.65 -1.68
C SER A 41 29.39 40.54 -0.71
N ASP A 42 28.32 40.73 0.06
CA ASP A 42 27.83 39.73 1.00
C ASP A 42 27.28 38.49 0.25
N ARG A 43 27.52 37.31 0.81
CA ARG A 43 26.93 36.04 0.36
C ARG A 43 25.42 36.16 0.13
N ALA A 44 24.67 36.84 1.00
CA ALA A 44 23.22 36.96 0.89
C ALA A 44 22.77 37.62 -0.43
N GLU A 45 23.53 38.60 -0.92
CA GLU A 45 23.22 39.32 -2.16
C GLU A 45 23.50 38.46 -3.40
N VAL A 46 24.56 37.65 -3.37
CA VAL A 46 25.07 36.92 -4.54
C VAL A 46 24.62 35.46 -4.58
N LEU A 47 24.01 34.92 -3.51
CA LEU A 47 23.72 33.50 -3.35
C LEU A 47 22.96 32.89 -4.54
N SER A 48 21.99 33.62 -5.09
CA SER A 48 21.18 33.15 -6.22
C SER A 48 21.96 33.08 -7.54
N GLN A 49 22.99 33.90 -7.70
CA GLN A 49 23.82 33.99 -8.89
C GLN A 49 25.14 33.23 -8.75
N LEU A 50 25.52 32.85 -7.52
CA LEU A 50 26.80 32.24 -7.20
C LEU A 50 27.12 30.99 -8.07
N PRO A 51 26.17 30.07 -8.37
CA PRO A 51 26.46 28.94 -9.25
C PRO A 51 26.78 29.34 -10.70
N GLN A 52 26.50 30.58 -11.13
CA GLN A 52 26.93 31.10 -12.43
C GLN A 52 28.42 31.40 -12.48
N PHE A 53 29.05 31.71 -11.34
CA PHE A 53 30.47 32.07 -11.26
C PHE A 53 31.34 31.02 -10.57
N ALA A 54 30.77 30.22 -9.68
CA ALA A 54 31.47 29.16 -8.95
C ALA A 54 31.01 27.77 -9.41
N SER A 55 31.92 26.99 -9.99
CA SER A 55 31.72 25.57 -10.25
C SER A 55 32.01 24.77 -8.98
N HIS A 56 31.21 23.74 -8.72
CA HIS A 56 31.50 22.79 -7.65
C HIS A 56 31.35 21.36 -8.16
N MET A 57 32.45 20.62 -8.08
CA MET A 57 32.58 19.26 -8.53
C MET A 57 32.56 18.36 -7.30
N GLY A 58 31.48 17.58 -7.16
CA GLY A 58 31.33 16.65 -6.05
C GLY A 58 32.16 15.38 -6.23
N GLN A 59 32.15 14.55 -5.19
CA GLN A 59 32.84 13.26 -5.20
C GLN A 59 32.17 12.24 -6.13
N ARG A 60 30.83 12.30 -6.24
CA ARG A 60 30.04 11.37 -7.08
C ARG A 60 29.89 11.86 -8.52
N ASP A 61 30.21 10.99 -9.46
CA ASP A 61 30.16 11.27 -10.90
C ASP A 61 28.89 10.67 -11.55
N ASN A 62 27.78 11.40 -11.45
CA ASN A 62 26.50 10.98 -12.06
C ASN A 62 26.31 11.70 -13.40
N HIS A 63 26.11 10.91 -14.46
CA HIS A 63 25.94 11.37 -15.85
C HIS A 63 24.81 10.59 -16.52
N TYR A 64 24.22 11.16 -17.58
CA TYR A 64 23.25 10.42 -18.40
C TYR A 64 23.95 9.21 -19.05
N PRO A 65 23.48 7.98 -18.80
CA PRO A 65 24.21 6.78 -19.20
C PRO A 65 24.14 6.49 -20.70
N THR A 66 23.26 7.19 -21.43
CA THR A 66 23.04 7.03 -22.88
C THR A 66 23.87 7.99 -23.73
N LEU A 67 24.35 9.10 -23.15
CA LEU A 67 25.07 10.13 -23.90
C LEU A 67 26.56 9.79 -24.05
N THR A 68 27.13 10.18 -25.19
CA THR A 68 28.57 10.21 -25.41
C THR A 68 29.23 11.31 -24.56
N VAL A 69 30.56 11.21 -24.41
CA VAL A 69 31.35 12.28 -23.77
C VAL A 69 31.12 13.61 -24.49
N GLN A 70 31.16 13.61 -25.82
CA GLN A 70 30.97 14.80 -26.63
C GLN A 70 29.54 15.37 -26.50
N GLU A 71 28.50 14.53 -26.54
CA GLU A 71 27.11 14.95 -26.32
C GLU A 71 26.91 15.55 -24.94
N THR A 72 27.51 14.96 -23.90
CA THR A 72 27.43 15.47 -22.52
C THR A 72 28.03 16.89 -22.42
N LEU A 73 29.20 17.12 -23.02
CA LEU A 73 29.86 18.42 -23.01
C LEU A 73 29.09 19.45 -23.86
N ALA A 74 28.58 19.05 -25.03
CA ALA A 74 27.76 19.91 -25.88
C ALA A 74 26.45 20.31 -25.19
N PHE A 75 25.79 19.36 -24.51
CA PHE A 75 24.60 19.61 -23.70
C PHE A 75 24.89 20.62 -22.59
N ALA A 76 26.00 20.47 -21.86
CA ALA A 76 26.40 21.39 -20.80
C ALA A 76 26.63 22.81 -21.32
N LEU A 77 27.33 22.97 -22.45
CA LEU A 77 27.49 24.26 -23.11
C LEU A 77 26.13 24.87 -23.49
N GLN A 78 25.28 24.08 -24.14
CA GLN A 78 23.97 24.56 -24.58
C GLN A 78 23.09 24.93 -23.39
N ALA A 79 23.11 24.18 -22.29
CA ALA A 79 22.37 24.46 -21.06
C ALA A 79 22.90 25.70 -20.31
N CYS A 80 24.21 25.90 -20.27
CA CYS A 80 24.83 26.99 -19.53
C CYS A 80 24.83 28.33 -20.26
N SER A 81 24.98 28.38 -21.59
CA SER A 81 25.10 29.65 -22.34
C SER A 81 24.18 29.77 -23.55
N GLY A 82 23.33 28.76 -23.82
CA GLY A 82 22.48 28.72 -25.00
C GLY A 82 23.23 28.60 -26.32
N GLY A 83 24.54 28.31 -26.26
CA GLY A 83 25.47 28.35 -27.39
C GLY A 83 25.89 29.77 -27.78
N ARG A 84 25.69 30.78 -26.92
CA ARG A 84 26.08 32.17 -27.19
C ARG A 84 27.24 32.61 -26.32
N VAL A 85 27.98 33.60 -26.83
CA VAL A 85 29.03 34.29 -26.08
C VAL A 85 28.38 35.12 -24.96
N PRO A 86 28.85 35.04 -23.70
CA PRO A 86 28.33 35.85 -22.60
C PRO A 86 28.40 37.35 -22.92
N GLU A 87 27.37 38.10 -22.55
CA GLU A 87 27.29 39.56 -22.79
C GLU A 87 28.50 40.32 -22.22
N ARG A 88 29.07 39.88 -21.10
CA ARG A 88 30.31 40.47 -20.55
C ARG A 88 31.48 40.44 -21.53
N VAL A 89 31.65 39.33 -22.26
CA VAL A 89 32.74 39.19 -23.23
C VAL A 89 32.47 40.09 -24.43
N MET A 90 31.21 40.17 -24.86
CA MET A 90 30.78 41.08 -25.94
C MET A 90 30.96 42.56 -25.53
N ASP A 91 30.68 42.90 -24.28
CA ASP A 91 30.83 44.23 -23.71
C ASP A 91 32.29 44.66 -23.60
N SER A 92 33.21 43.72 -23.40
CA SER A 92 34.65 44.00 -23.38
C SER A 92 35.20 44.45 -24.74
N LEU A 93 34.49 44.16 -25.84
CA LEU A 93 34.87 44.57 -27.18
C LEU A 93 34.52 46.04 -27.47
N LYS A 94 33.79 46.74 -26.60
CA LYS A 94 33.30 48.13 -26.85
C LYS A 94 34.40 49.16 -27.12
N HIS A 95 35.66 48.86 -26.85
CA HIS A 95 36.80 49.77 -27.03
C HIS A 95 37.49 49.67 -28.41
N GLY A 96 37.17 48.67 -29.24
CA GLY A 96 37.74 48.51 -30.59
C GLY A 96 36.97 49.29 -31.68
N THR A 97 37.52 49.36 -32.89
CA THR A 97 36.81 49.91 -34.05
C THR A 97 35.60 49.01 -34.42
N PRO A 98 34.55 49.55 -35.07
CA PRO A 98 33.36 48.77 -35.41
C PRO A 98 33.67 47.55 -36.31
N GLU A 99 34.68 47.63 -37.17
CA GLU A 99 35.13 46.51 -38.01
C GLU A 99 35.85 45.43 -37.19
N GLU A 100 36.78 45.82 -36.31
CA GLU A 100 37.47 44.91 -35.39
C GLU A 100 36.49 44.22 -34.43
N ASN A 101 35.48 44.93 -33.95
CA ASN A 101 34.48 44.37 -33.04
C ASN A 101 33.57 43.37 -33.76
N ALA A 102 33.23 43.61 -35.02
CA ALA A 102 32.46 42.68 -35.83
C ALA A 102 33.25 41.39 -36.11
N GLU A 103 34.54 41.52 -36.48
CA GLU A 103 35.44 40.39 -36.68
C GLU A 103 35.66 39.60 -35.38
N ALA A 104 35.95 40.29 -34.27
CA ALA A 104 36.12 39.67 -32.95
C ALA A 104 34.85 38.93 -32.51
N THR A 105 33.67 39.50 -32.74
CA THR A 105 32.38 38.85 -32.45
C THR A 105 32.19 37.58 -33.26
N GLN A 106 32.54 37.61 -34.56
CA GLN A 106 32.44 36.45 -35.43
C GLN A 106 33.40 35.33 -34.99
N ILE A 107 34.64 35.68 -34.65
CA ILE A 107 35.66 34.75 -34.13
C ILE A 107 35.21 34.14 -32.80
N LEU A 108 34.72 34.95 -31.86
CA LEU A 108 34.24 34.48 -30.57
C LEU A 108 33.02 33.55 -30.71
N THR A 109 32.11 33.86 -31.62
CA THR A 109 30.95 33.02 -31.91
C THR A 109 31.38 31.68 -32.52
N ALA A 110 32.32 31.69 -33.46
CA ALA A 110 32.89 30.48 -34.05
C ALA A 110 33.66 29.65 -33.00
N LEU A 111 34.43 30.29 -32.12
CA LEU A 111 35.14 29.64 -31.02
C LEU A 111 34.16 28.97 -30.05
N TYR A 112 33.05 29.61 -29.72
CA TYR A 112 32.03 29.05 -28.84
C TYR A 112 31.35 27.81 -29.42
N HIS A 113 31.17 27.73 -30.74
CA HIS A 113 30.66 26.53 -31.40
C HIS A 113 31.59 25.32 -31.28
N VAL A 114 32.91 25.55 -31.25
CA VAL A 114 33.95 24.50 -31.16
C VAL A 114 34.46 24.32 -29.71
N TYR A 115 33.92 25.09 -28.76
CA TYR A 115 34.37 25.08 -27.37
C TYR A 115 34.31 23.70 -26.69
N PRO A 116 33.31 22.81 -26.95
CA PRO A 116 33.32 21.46 -26.41
C PRO A 116 34.55 20.66 -26.84
N ASP A 117 34.98 20.77 -28.10
CA ASP A 117 36.18 20.10 -28.63
C ASP A 117 37.47 20.63 -27.96
N VAL A 118 37.49 21.93 -27.61
CA VAL A 118 38.63 22.54 -26.91
C VAL A 118 38.74 21.98 -25.50
N VAL A 119 37.63 21.92 -24.75
CA VAL A 119 37.58 21.39 -23.39
C VAL A 119 37.92 19.89 -23.36
N GLU A 120 37.38 19.13 -24.32
CA GLU A 120 37.70 17.71 -24.52
C GLU A 120 39.21 17.49 -24.66
N ARG A 121 39.88 18.26 -25.54
CA ARG A 121 41.33 18.14 -25.75
C ARG A 121 42.14 18.57 -24.53
N GLN A 122 41.73 19.64 -23.84
CA GLN A 122 42.41 20.11 -22.62
C GLN A 122 42.35 19.05 -21.50
N LEU A 123 41.25 18.31 -21.41
CA LEU A 123 41.06 17.25 -20.42
C LEU A 123 41.58 15.87 -20.88
N GLY A 124 42.16 15.77 -22.08
CA GLY A 124 42.70 14.51 -22.61
C GLY A 124 41.61 13.46 -22.86
N LEU A 125 40.42 13.88 -23.28
CA LEU A 125 39.27 13.01 -23.56
C LEU A 125 39.13 12.62 -25.04
N SER A 126 40.11 12.96 -25.88
CA SER A 126 40.04 12.77 -27.34
C SER A 126 39.87 11.33 -27.79
N MET A 127 40.40 10.37 -27.03
CA MET A 127 40.28 8.95 -27.32
C MET A 127 38.89 8.38 -26.97
N CYS A 128 38.11 9.09 -26.15
CA CYS A 128 36.82 8.62 -25.63
C CYS A 128 35.65 9.56 -25.94
N LYS A 129 35.83 10.54 -26.84
CA LYS A 129 34.81 11.54 -27.19
C LYS A 129 33.49 10.94 -27.68
N ASP A 130 33.57 9.92 -28.54
CA ASP A 130 32.42 9.20 -29.12
C ASP A 130 32.00 7.99 -28.27
N THR A 131 32.67 7.78 -27.13
CA THR A 131 32.37 6.69 -26.21
C THR A 131 31.27 7.13 -25.24
N ILE A 132 30.28 6.27 -25.03
CA ILE A 132 29.18 6.51 -24.09
C ILE A 132 29.73 6.51 -22.66
N VAL A 133 29.36 7.52 -21.86
CA VAL A 133 29.85 7.69 -20.47
C VAL A 133 29.45 6.48 -19.61
N ARG A 134 28.19 6.04 -19.74
CA ARG A 134 27.52 4.92 -19.04
C ARG A 134 27.67 4.95 -17.50
N ASN A 135 26.90 4.09 -16.82
CA ASN A 135 26.85 3.98 -15.37
C ASN A 135 27.53 2.67 -14.89
N THR A 136 27.46 2.36 -13.60
CA THR A 136 28.01 1.12 -13.01
C THR A 136 27.47 -0.17 -13.66
N MET A 137 26.30 -0.11 -14.29
CA MET A 137 25.62 -1.27 -14.90
C MET A 137 25.94 -1.45 -16.39
N LEU A 138 26.53 -0.44 -17.04
CA LEU A 138 26.79 -0.41 -18.47
C LEU A 138 28.26 -0.05 -18.71
N ARG A 139 29.01 -0.89 -19.44
CA ARG A 139 30.45 -0.65 -19.67
C ARG A 139 30.69 0.58 -20.55
N GLY A 140 31.23 1.66 -19.99
CA GLY A 140 31.59 2.89 -20.70
C GLY A 140 33.03 3.33 -20.43
N VAL A 141 33.22 4.64 -20.28
CA VAL A 141 34.52 5.26 -19.99
C VAL A 141 35.06 4.83 -18.61
N SER A 142 36.39 4.82 -18.45
CA SER A 142 37.05 4.48 -17.18
C SER A 142 36.68 5.45 -16.05
N GLY A 143 36.89 5.04 -14.79
CA GLY A 143 36.60 5.89 -13.63
C GLY A 143 37.31 7.24 -13.68
N GLY A 144 38.59 7.24 -14.07
CA GLY A 144 39.37 8.46 -14.24
C GLY A 144 38.92 9.34 -15.41
N GLU A 145 38.53 8.73 -16.54
CA GLU A 145 37.92 9.49 -17.65
C GLU A 145 36.58 10.09 -17.24
N ARG A 146 35.72 9.34 -16.56
CA ARG A 146 34.43 9.84 -16.06
C ARG A 146 34.60 11.03 -15.12
N LYS A 147 35.63 11.02 -14.27
CA LYS A 147 35.95 12.16 -13.41
C LYS A 147 36.31 13.40 -14.22
N ARG A 148 37.11 13.24 -15.28
CA ARG A 148 37.45 14.32 -16.21
C ARG A 148 36.23 14.82 -16.99
N VAL A 149 35.28 13.94 -17.34
CA VAL A 149 34.00 14.36 -17.94
C VAL A 149 33.19 15.21 -16.96
N THR A 150 33.12 14.85 -15.67
CA THR A 150 32.47 15.68 -14.63
C THR A 150 33.12 17.06 -14.51
N ILE A 151 34.45 17.12 -14.60
CA ILE A 151 35.20 18.38 -14.61
C ILE A 151 34.77 19.22 -15.82
N GLY A 152 34.82 18.65 -17.03
CA GLY A 152 34.43 19.35 -18.26
C GLY A 152 33.00 19.85 -18.24
N GLU A 153 32.03 19.01 -17.84
CA GLU A 153 30.61 19.38 -17.73
C GLU A 153 30.39 20.59 -16.82
N MET A 154 31.07 20.64 -15.67
CA MET A 154 30.88 21.69 -14.66
C MET A 154 31.63 22.99 -14.96
N GLU A 155 32.60 22.99 -15.87
CA GLU A 155 33.39 24.16 -16.25
C GLU A 155 32.70 25.05 -17.32
N PHE A 156 31.68 24.53 -18.00
CA PHE A 156 30.93 25.33 -18.98
C PHE A 156 30.18 26.50 -18.33
N GLY A 157 30.09 27.61 -19.07
CA GLY A 157 29.51 28.87 -18.58
C GLY A 157 30.53 29.89 -18.06
N MET A 158 31.83 29.71 -18.35
CA MET A 158 32.92 30.61 -17.94
C MET A 158 32.98 30.84 -16.43
N LYS A 159 33.03 29.74 -15.69
CA LYS A 159 33.15 29.75 -14.24
C LYS A 159 34.50 30.38 -13.84
N GLN A 160 34.47 31.30 -12.88
CA GLN A 160 35.64 32.04 -12.42
C GLN A 160 36.33 31.35 -11.23
N VAL A 161 35.57 30.57 -10.47
CA VAL A 161 36.05 29.82 -9.31
C VAL A 161 35.64 28.36 -9.50
N SER A 162 36.60 27.45 -9.42
CA SER A 162 36.33 26.02 -9.54
C SER A 162 36.67 25.30 -8.24
N LEU A 163 35.66 24.75 -7.58
CA LEU A 163 35.76 24.06 -6.30
C LEU A 163 35.73 22.55 -6.54
N MET A 164 36.91 21.93 -6.43
CA MET A 164 37.15 20.54 -6.80
C MET A 164 37.27 19.64 -5.56
N ASP A 165 36.25 18.84 -5.26
CA ASP A 165 36.20 17.96 -4.08
C ASP A 165 36.75 16.56 -4.41
N GLU A 166 37.89 16.21 -3.80
CA GLU A 166 38.56 14.90 -3.88
C GLU A 166 38.72 14.33 -5.31
N ILE A 167 39.15 15.17 -6.25
CA ILE A 167 39.28 14.82 -7.68
C ILE A 167 40.26 13.68 -7.99
N SER A 168 41.19 13.36 -7.08
CA SER A 168 42.18 12.29 -7.26
C SER A 168 41.66 10.90 -6.85
N THR A 169 40.51 10.82 -6.20
CA THR A 169 39.92 9.53 -5.78
C THR A 169 39.34 8.78 -6.98
N GLY A 170 39.82 7.56 -7.24
CA GLY A 170 39.33 6.71 -8.34
C GLY A 170 39.96 6.96 -9.72
N LEU A 171 40.97 7.84 -9.84
CA LEU A 171 41.87 7.82 -10.99
C LEU A 171 42.86 6.67 -10.82
N ASP A 172 43.02 5.85 -11.86
CA ASP A 172 44.05 4.81 -11.88
C ASP A 172 45.38 5.47 -11.57
N SER A 173 46.00 4.97 -10.52
CA SER A 173 47.36 5.26 -10.15
C SER A 173 48.31 4.60 -11.15
N ALA A 174 47.98 4.56 -12.45
CA ALA A 174 48.96 4.24 -13.50
C ALA A 174 50.07 5.31 -13.58
N ALA A 175 49.92 6.42 -12.84
CA ALA A 175 50.99 7.34 -12.44
C ALA A 175 51.55 7.08 -11.02
N THR A 176 51.41 5.88 -10.44
CA THR A 176 52.23 5.37 -9.31
C THR A 176 53.64 5.06 -9.79
N TYR A 177 54.17 5.86 -10.72
CA TYR A 177 55.41 5.60 -11.44
C TYR A 177 56.66 5.77 -10.57
N ASP A 178 56.52 6.09 -9.29
CA ASP A 178 57.67 6.06 -8.39
C ASP A 178 57.20 5.55 -7.03
N ILE A 179 57.40 4.25 -6.81
CA ILE A 179 57.60 3.70 -5.46
C ILE A 179 58.87 4.38 -4.93
N ARG A 180 58.74 5.65 -4.53
CA ARG A 180 59.74 6.36 -3.76
C ARG A 180 59.54 5.97 -2.31
N VAL A 181 60.61 5.46 -1.75
CA VAL A 181 60.80 5.15 -0.32
C VAL A 181 60.82 6.44 0.55
N SER A 182 60.56 7.62 -0.04
CA SER A 182 60.46 8.91 0.64
C SER A 182 59.00 9.40 0.65
N ARG A 183 58.41 9.52 1.84
CA ARG A 183 57.13 10.21 2.05
C ARG A 183 57.25 11.67 1.62
N ASP A 184 56.25 12.18 0.92
CA ASP A 184 56.24 13.56 0.43
C ASP A 184 55.74 14.53 1.52
N VAL A 185 55.90 15.83 1.31
CA VAL A 185 55.47 16.90 2.22
C VAL A 185 53.98 16.80 2.55
N ALA A 186 53.15 16.37 1.59
CA ALA A 186 51.71 16.17 1.81
C ALA A 186 51.42 15.03 2.81
N ASP A 187 52.16 13.92 2.72
CA ASP A 187 52.05 12.80 3.67
C ASP A 187 52.47 13.23 5.07
N PHE A 188 53.56 13.99 5.18
CA PHE A 188 54.01 14.58 6.43
C PHE A 188 52.92 15.45 7.07
N LEU A 189 52.28 16.34 6.30
CA LEU A 189 51.23 17.23 6.80
C LEU A 189 49.98 16.46 7.27
N LEU A 190 49.60 15.37 6.59
CA LEU A 190 48.46 14.53 6.98
C LEU A 190 48.74 13.68 8.22
N ASP A 191 50.00 13.30 8.43
CA ASP A 191 50.44 12.55 9.62
C ASP A 191 50.52 13.43 10.89
N LEU A 192 50.55 14.76 10.78
CA LEU A 192 50.55 15.64 11.96
C LEU A 192 49.24 15.50 12.76
N GLY A 193 49.37 15.39 14.09
CA GLY A 193 48.25 15.15 14.99
C GLY A 193 47.74 13.71 15.04
N THR A 194 48.39 12.79 14.30
CA THR A 194 48.07 11.35 14.29
C THR A 194 49.14 10.54 15.03
N PRO A 195 48.90 9.26 15.36
CA PRO A 195 49.92 8.36 15.88
C PRO A 195 51.16 8.21 14.96
N GLN A 196 51.02 8.49 13.66
CA GLN A 196 52.12 8.44 12.69
C GLN A 196 53.12 9.60 12.89
N GLN A 197 52.73 10.71 13.54
CA GLN A 197 53.57 11.88 13.80
C GLN A 197 54.88 11.52 14.53
N THR A 198 54.86 10.50 15.40
CA THR A 198 56.02 10.13 16.24
C THR A 198 57.27 9.82 15.41
N ARG A 199 57.11 9.46 14.13
CA ARG A 199 58.18 9.14 13.18
C ARG A 199 58.97 10.37 12.72
N TYR A 200 58.41 11.57 12.83
CA TYR A 200 59.04 12.83 12.42
C TYR A 200 59.66 13.61 13.59
N VAL A 201 59.49 13.13 14.82
CA VAL A 201 60.01 13.80 16.02
C VAL A 201 61.51 13.52 16.14
N SER A 202 62.34 14.54 15.89
CA SER A 202 63.79 14.44 16.09
C SER A 202 64.14 14.35 17.58
N ARG A 203 65.09 13.49 17.93
CA ARG A 203 65.62 13.36 19.31
C ARG A 203 66.30 14.63 19.85
N MET A 204 66.58 15.61 18.98
CA MET A 204 67.18 16.90 19.34
C MET A 204 66.16 18.04 19.50
N ALA A 205 64.85 17.76 19.43
CA ALA A 205 63.83 18.78 19.60
C ALA A 205 63.79 19.28 21.05
N VAL A 206 64.34 20.47 21.29
CA VAL A 206 64.28 21.16 22.59
C VAL A 206 62.98 21.97 22.63
N GLY A 207 61.90 21.36 23.10
CA GLY A 207 60.58 21.99 23.25
C GLY A 207 59.43 20.99 23.32
N VAL A 208 58.27 21.44 23.82
CA VAL A 208 57.02 20.65 23.80
C VAL A 208 56.51 20.57 22.36
N VAL A 209 56.55 19.39 21.75
CA VAL A 209 56.05 19.16 20.39
C VAL A 209 54.53 19.07 20.42
N PRO A 210 53.79 19.91 19.68
CA PRO A 210 52.33 19.84 19.62
C PRO A 210 51.88 18.49 19.06
N ARG A 211 50.88 17.87 19.69
CA ARG A 211 50.30 16.57 19.32
C ARG A 211 48.81 16.63 19.07
N PHE A 212 48.10 17.59 19.65
CA PHE A 212 46.66 17.73 19.46
C PHE A 212 46.32 18.77 18.39
N PRO A 213 45.25 18.58 17.59
CA PRO A 213 44.81 19.58 16.62
C PRO A 213 44.56 20.99 17.21
N SER A 214 44.12 21.05 18.47
CA SER A 214 43.91 22.30 19.21
C SER A 214 45.23 23.06 19.47
N GLU A 215 46.32 22.35 19.74
CA GLU A 215 47.65 22.95 19.96
C GLU A 215 48.20 23.52 18.66
N PHE A 216 48.10 22.77 17.55
CA PHE A 216 48.47 23.26 16.23
C PHE A 216 47.64 24.48 15.81
N SER A 217 46.33 24.47 16.07
CA SER A 217 45.45 25.61 15.82
C SER A 217 45.86 26.85 16.63
N THR A 218 46.17 26.67 17.92
CA THR A 218 46.60 27.77 18.80
C THR A 218 47.93 28.38 18.34
N LEU A 219 48.90 27.54 17.97
CA LEU A 219 50.18 27.98 17.43
C LEU A 219 50.02 28.71 16.08
N PHE A 220 49.11 28.22 15.22
CA PHE A 220 48.79 28.90 13.98
C PHE A 220 48.19 30.29 14.23
N GLN A 221 47.25 30.43 15.17
CA GLN A 221 46.65 31.72 15.53
C GLN A 221 47.67 32.74 16.07
N GLN A 222 48.71 32.27 16.76
CA GLN A 222 49.80 33.12 17.28
C GLN A 222 50.85 33.48 16.21
N SER A 223 50.86 32.77 15.08
CA SER A 223 51.87 32.93 14.03
C SER A 223 51.74 34.27 13.27
N ALA A 224 52.83 34.70 12.63
CA ALA A 224 52.79 35.82 11.70
C ALA A 224 51.93 35.52 10.47
N ILE A 225 51.82 34.25 10.06
CA ILE A 225 51.06 33.81 8.89
C ILE A 225 49.56 34.09 9.10
N TYR A 226 49.02 33.74 10.27
CA TYR A 226 47.63 34.00 10.60
C TYR A 226 47.34 35.51 10.66
N ARG A 227 48.24 36.30 11.27
CA ARG A 227 48.10 37.76 11.31
C ARG A 227 48.06 38.36 9.90
N ASN A 228 49.01 37.98 9.04
CA ASN A 228 49.05 38.45 7.65
C ASN A 228 47.81 38.03 6.86
N MET A 229 47.32 36.80 7.07
CA MET A 229 46.08 36.30 6.45
C MET A 229 44.87 37.12 6.88
N VAL A 230 44.69 37.34 8.19
CA VAL A 230 43.56 38.13 8.72
C VAL A 230 43.66 39.59 8.29
N GLU A 231 44.85 40.17 8.26
CA GLU A 231 45.08 41.53 7.76
C GLU A 231 44.74 41.64 6.26
N HIS A 232 45.10 40.64 5.46
CA HIS A 232 44.73 40.60 4.04
C HIS A 232 43.21 40.46 3.83
N VAL A 233 42.53 39.66 4.65
CA VAL A 233 41.07 39.47 4.58
C VAL A 233 40.30 40.71 5.06
N LYS A 234 40.78 41.39 6.09
CA LYS A 234 40.17 42.62 6.63
C LYS A 234 40.59 43.89 5.89
N GLY A 235 41.65 43.81 5.08
CA GLY A 235 42.17 44.92 4.31
C GLY A 235 41.18 45.42 3.24
N PRO A 236 41.37 46.65 2.74
CA PRO A 236 40.49 47.20 1.71
C PRO A 236 40.58 46.37 0.43
N VAL A 237 39.42 45.92 -0.06
CA VAL A 237 39.31 45.20 -1.32
C VAL A 237 39.71 46.14 -2.47
N HIS A 238 40.48 45.63 -3.44
CA HIS A 238 40.92 46.43 -4.57
C HIS A 238 39.71 47.03 -5.34
N PRO A 239 39.71 48.32 -5.72
CA PRO A 239 38.54 48.99 -6.31
C PRO A 239 37.98 48.31 -7.57
N LEU A 240 38.84 47.70 -8.38
CA LEU A 240 38.43 46.92 -9.56
C LEU A 240 37.53 45.72 -9.21
N LEU A 241 37.76 45.06 -8.07
CA LEU A 241 36.96 43.91 -7.65
C LEU A 241 35.55 44.33 -7.21
N LEU A 242 35.44 45.48 -6.54
CA LEU A 242 34.15 46.06 -6.16
C LEU A 242 33.34 46.50 -7.39
N HIS A 243 34.00 47.16 -8.35
CA HIS A 243 33.38 47.51 -9.64
C HIS A 243 32.89 46.26 -10.39
N ASP A 244 33.71 45.20 -10.43
CA ASP A 244 33.34 43.95 -11.09
C ASP A 244 32.19 43.23 -10.37
N ALA A 245 32.10 43.32 -9.04
CA ALA A 245 31.01 42.74 -8.27
C ALA A 245 29.67 43.44 -8.60
N ASP A 246 29.64 44.78 -8.59
CA ASP A 246 28.41 45.53 -8.86
C ASP A 246 27.98 45.44 -10.34
N HIS A 247 28.93 45.52 -11.28
CA HIS A 247 28.62 45.57 -12.71
C HIS A 247 28.44 44.18 -13.34
N TYR A 248 29.17 43.16 -12.89
CA TYR A 248 29.16 41.83 -13.53
C TYR A 248 28.62 40.72 -12.63
N MET A 249 28.78 40.76 -11.31
CA MET A 249 28.24 39.70 -10.46
C MET A 249 26.74 39.87 -10.25
N LYS A 250 26.29 41.07 -9.87
CA LYS A 250 24.87 41.38 -9.62
C LYS A 250 24.00 41.41 -10.89
N ALA A 251 24.59 41.72 -12.05
CA ALA A 251 23.84 41.88 -13.31
C ALA A 251 23.56 40.56 -14.04
N VAL A 252 24.25 39.46 -13.71
CA VAL A 252 24.08 38.19 -14.44
C VAL A 252 22.75 37.52 -14.05
N PRO A 253 21.96 37.07 -15.04
CA PRO A 253 20.70 36.39 -14.78
C PRO A 253 20.95 35.02 -14.13
N THR A 254 20.07 34.61 -13.22
CA THR A 254 20.12 33.32 -12.52
C THR A 254 20.16 32.13 -13.49
N PHE A 255 19.52 32.23 -14.66
CA PHE A 255 19.57 31.24 -15.74
C PHE A 255 19.88 31.96 -17.05
N GLN A 256 20.88 31.49 -17.80
CA GLN A 256 21.27 32.13 -19.07
C GLN A 256 20.36 31.73 -20.25
N ASN A 257 19.65 30.60 -20.14
CA ASN A 257 18.79 30.09 -21.20
C ASN A 257 17.33 30.54 -21.12
N PRO A 258 16.71 30.90 -22.26
CA PRO A 258 15.27 31.11 -22.33
C PRO A 258 14.50 29.78 -22.24
N PHE A 259 13.37 29.81 -21.55
CA PHE A 259 12.56 28.65 -21.16
C PHE A 259 12.22 27.69 -22.30
N ALA A 260 11.89 28.19 -23.49
CA ALA A 260 11.43 27.39 -24.63
C ALA A 260 12.52 26.49 -25.23
N LYS A 261 13.80 26.91 -25.20
CA LYS A 261 14.91 26.16 -25.82
C LYS A 261 15.36 24.95 -24.99
N SER A 262 14.97 24.91 -23.71
CA SER A 262 15.30 23.82 -22.77
C SER A 262 14.31 22.66 -22.78
N VAL A 263 13.30 22.67 -23.66
CA VAL A 263 12.15 21.75 -23.61
C VAL A 263 12.19 20.66 -24.70
N TRP A 264 13.07 20.78 -25.71
CA TRP A 264 13.07 19.86 -26.86
C TRP A 264 13.97 18.62 -26.64
N PRO A 265 13.45 17.39 -26.70
CA PRO A 265 14.23 16.16 -26.53
C PRO A 265 14.41 15.35 -27.83
N GLU A 266 15.42 14.47 -27.85
CA GLU A 266 15.61 13.39 -28.84
C GLU A 266 14.98 12.09 -28.32
N CYS A 267 14.31 11.34 -29.20
CA CYS A 267 13.53 10.15 -28.87
C CYS A 267 14.12 8.91 -29.55
N ASP A 268 14.39 7.85 -28.79
CA ASP A 268 14.63 6.50 -29.30
C ASP A 268 14.05 5.47 -28.32
N ALA A 269 13.04 4.70 -28.75
CA ALA A 269 12.68 3.40 -28.17
C ALA A 269 11.71 2.61 -29.06
N THR A 270 11.78 1.27 -28.96
CA THR A 270 11.07 0.28 -29.78
C THR A 270 9.98 -0.48 -28.98
N PRO A 271 8.74 -0.65 -29.49
CA PRO A 271 7.61 -1.24 -28.76
C PRO A 271 7.39 -2.75 -28.99
N PHE A 272 8.41 -3.59 -28.82
CA PHE A 272 8.25 -5.04 -29.11
C PHE A 272 7.40 -5.79 -28.05
N MET A 273 7.55 -5.46 -26.77
CA MET A 273 6.89 -6.20 -25.68
C MET A 273 5.37 -5.95 -25.60
N VAL A 274 4.92 -4.75 -25.96
CA VAL A 274 3.50 -4.35 -25.93
C VAL A 274 2.68 -5.18 -26.92
N VAL A 275 3.21 -5.42 -28.12
CA VAL A 275 2.54 -6.22 -29.16
C VAL A 275 2.30 -7.66 -28.70
N VAL A 276 3.28 -8.29 -28.06
CA VAL A 276 3.16 -9.68 -27.58
C VAL A 276 2.07 -9.79 -26.51
N MET A 277 2.04 -8.84 -25.56
CA MET A 277 1.01 -8.84 -24.50
C MET A 277 -0.39 -8.52 -25.05
N ALA A 278 -0.50 -7.59 -26.01
CA ALA A 278 -1.75 -7.28 -26.69
C ALA A 278 -2.34 -8.53 -27.36
N LEU A 279 -1.52 -9.33 -28.03
CA LEU A 279 -1.94 -10.59 -28.67
C LEU A 279 -2.38 -11.65 -27.64
N LEU A 280 -1.67 -11.78 -26.52
CA LEU A 280 -2.06 -12.74 -25.48
C LEU A 280 -3.40 -12.39 -24.81
N TYR A 281 -3.62 -11.12 -24.48
CA TYR A 281 -4.89 -10.70 -23.88
C TYR A 281 -6.05 -10.80 -24.87
N SER A 282 -5.85 -10.32 -26.10
CA SER A 282 -6.89 -10.34 -27.13
C SER A 282 -7.29 -11.76 -27.54
N THR A 283 -6.35 -12.70 -27.62
CA THR A 283 -6.67 -14.12 -27.91
C THR A 283 -7.43 -14.80 -26.77
N THR A 284 -7.23 -14.37 -25.52
CA THR A 284 -8.00 -14.87 -24.36
C THR A 284 -9.46 -14.44 -24.44
N PHE A 285 -9.72 -13.23 -24.95
CA PHE A 285 -11.05 -12.65 -25.09
C PHE A 285 -11.52 -12.58 -26.55
N TYR A 286 -11.23 -13.61 -27.34
CA TYR A 286 -11.60 -13.62 -28.76
C TYR A 286 -13.13 -13.57 -28.96
N GLN A 287 -13.61 -12.56 -29.67
CA GLN A 287 -15.03 -12.34 -30.01
C GLN A 287 -16.01 -12.55 -28.84
N VAL A 288 -15.93 -11.68 -27.83
CA VAL A 288 -16.80 -11.74 -26.64
C VAL A 288 -18.25 -11.47 -27.03
N ASP A 289 -19.17 -12.26 -26.48
CA ASP A 289 -20.60 -12.01 -26.64
C ASP A 289 -21.04 -10.80 -25.80
N ALA A 290 -21.55 -9.76 -26.46
CA ALA A 290 -22.09 -8.56 -25.81
C ALA A 290 -23.28 -8.83 -24.86
N GLN A 291 -23.94 -10.00 -24.92
CA GLN A 291 -24.94 -10.39 -23.91
C GLN A 291 -24.33 -10.62 -22.52
N LEU A 292 -23.06 -11.02 -22.47
CA LEU A 292 -22.31 -11.25 -21.24
C LEU A 292 -21.64 -9.96 -20.78
N ALA A 293 -22.44 -9.01 -20.28
CA ALA A 293 -21.94 -7.68 -19.94
C ALA A 293 -20.82 -7.68 -18.89
N GLN A 294 -20.81 -8.68 -18.00
CA GLN A 294 -19.72 -8.89 -17.04
C GLN A 294 -18.38 -9.20 -17.70
N VAL A 295 -18.37 -10.01 -18.77
CA VAL A 295 -17.13 -10.37 -19.48
C VAL A 295 -16.61 -9.16 -20.24
N MET A 296 -17.50 -8.44 -20.95
CA MET A 296 -17.15 -7.18 -21.61
C MET A 296 -16.60 -6.12 -20.64
N TYR A 297 -17.21 -5.99 -19.47
CA TYR A 297 -16.70 -5.13 -18.42
C TYR A 297 -15.28 -5.57 -17.98
N GLY A 298 -15.06 -6.88 -17.78
CA GLY A 298 -13.74 -7.43 -17.48
C GLY A 298 -12.68 -7.09 -18.54
N VAL A 299 -13.00 -7.17 -19.84
CA VAL A 299 -12.07 -6.82 -20.93
C VAL A 299 -11.69 -5.34 -20.89
N ILE A 300 -12.67 -4.46 -20.74
CA ILE A 300 -12.45 -3.00 -20.65
C ILE A 300 -11.57 -2.67 -19.43
N PHE A 301 -11.91 -3.24 -18.27
CA PHE A 301 -11.15 -3.05 -17.04
C PHE A 301 -9.71 -3.55 -17.18
N GLN A 302 -9.52 -4.74 -17.76
CA GLN A 302 -8.20 -5.32 -17.98
C GLN A 302 -7.35 -4.48 -18.95
N ALA A 303 -7.94 -3.96 -20.02
CA ALA A 303 -7.24 -3.12 -20.99
C ALA A 303 -6.72 -1.83 -20.34
N LEU A 304 -7.57 -1.16 -19.55
CA LEU A 304 -7.19 0.04 -18.80
C LEU A 304 -6.12 -0.26 -17.74
N LEU A 305 -6.30 -1.35 -16.98
CA LEU A 305 -5.39 -1.73 -15.90
C LEU A 305 -4.00 -2.11 -16.43
N PHE A 306 -3.91 -2.83 -17.55
CA PHE A 306 -2.63 -3.25 -18.10
C PHE A 306 -1.76 -2.06 -18.54
N LEU A 307 -2.34 -1.12 -19.31
CA LEU A 307 -1.64 0.11 -19.71
C LEU A 307 -1.21 0.93 -18.49
N ALA A 308 -2.09 1.06 -17.50
CA ALA A 308 -1.79 1.74 -16.25
C ALA A 308 -0.60 1.12 -15.51
N LEU A 309 -0.57 -0.21 -15.37
CA LEU A 309 0.51 -0.92 -14.68
C LEU A 309 1.84 -0.90 -15.46
N GLY A 310 1.78 -0.82 -16.80
CA GLY A 310 2.97 -0.67 -17.64
C GLY A 310 3.83 0.53 -17.25
N GLN A 311 3.21 1.63 -16.79
CA GLN A 311 3.91 2.85 -16.40
C GLN A 311 4.74 2.71 -15.10
N VAL A 312 4.48 1.70 -14.26
CA VAL A 312 5.29 1.40 -13.07
C VAL A 312 6.74 1.06 -13.45
N ALA A 313 6.95 0.45 -14.62
CA ALA A 313 8.27 0.06 -15.10
C ALA A 313 9.20 1.27 -15.34
N LEU A 314 8.65 2.48 -15.53
CA LEU A 314 9.40 3.70 -15.74
C LEU A 314 9.98 4.30 -14.44
N LEU A 315 9.48 3.87 -13.28
CA LEU A 315 9.82 4.40 -11.96
C LEU A 315 11.33 4.43 -11.66
N PRO A 316 12.13 3.36 -11.92
CA PRO A 316 13.56 3.38 -11.63
C PRO A 316 14.34 4.35 -12.52
N ALA A 317 13.96 4.45 -13.81
CA ALA A 317 14.60 5.36 -14.75
C ALA A 317 14.40 6.84 -14.34
N ILE A 318 13.21 7.19 -13.83
CA ILE A 318 12.92 8.54 -13.33
C ILE A 318 13.77 8.85 -12.09
N LEU A 319 13.95 7.89 -11.17
CA LEU A 319 14.77 8.07 -9.97
C LEU A 319 16.26 8.25 -10.29
N GLU A 320 16.81 7.52 -11.26
CA GLU A 320 18.19 7.75 -11.71
C GLU A 320 18.36 9.13 -12.36
N ALA A 321 17.40 9.55 -13.19
CA ALA A 321 17.40 10.87 -13.81
C ALA A 321 17.30 12.01 -12.77
N ARG A 322 16.63 11.78 -11.63
CA ARG A 322 16.50 12.75 -10.53
C ARG A 322 17.85 13.14 -9.93
N ASP A 323 18.76 12.20 -9.75
CA ASP A 323 20.06 12.49 -9.15
C ASP A 323 20.91 13.38 -10.06
N ILE A 324 20.81 13.16 -11.37
CA ILE A 324 21.43 14.01 -12.41
C ILE A 324 20.76 15.39 -12.41
N PHE A 325 19.43 15.44 -12.35
CA PHE A 325 18.66 16.66 -12.24
C PHE A 325 19.10 17.51 -11.04
N CYS A 326 19.20 16.93 -9.83
CA CYS A 326 19.61 17.64 -8.62
C CYS A 326 21.02 18.23 -8.75
N LYS A 327 21.96 17.48 -9.36
CA LYS A 327 23.32 17.95 -9.66
C LYS A 327 23.31 19.16 -10.60
N GLN A 328 22.63 19.06 -11.74
CA GLN A 328 22.58 20.11 -12.76
C GLN A 328 21.76 21.32 -12.32
N ARG A 329 20.70 21.10 -11.52
CA ARG A 329 19.89 22.14 -10.89
C ARG A 329 20.70 22.97 -9.91
N GLY A 330 21.54 22.32 -9.10
CA GLY A 330 22.49 22.98 -8.20
C GLY A 330 23.60 23.78 -8.91
N ALA A 331 23.77 23.57 -10.22
CA ALA A 331 24.65 24.34 -11.09
C ALA A 331 23.89 25.36 -11.97
N HIS A 332 22.57 25.52 -11.80
CA HIS A 332 21.70 26.40 -12.59
C HIS A 332 21.72 26.17 -14.11
N PHE A 333 21.83 24.90 -14.55
CA PHE A 333 21.73 24.55 -15.98
C PHE A 333 20.34 24.89 -16.56
N PHE A 334 19.26 24.53 -15.85
CA PHE A 334 17.89 24.80 -16.29
C PHE A 334 16.91 24.91 -15.11
N ARG A 335 15.69 25.36 -15.41
CA ARG A 335 14.58 25.53 -14.45
C ARG A 335 13.90 24.20 -14.16
N THR A 336 13.38 24.03 -12.93
CA THR A 336 12.60 22.84 -12.56
C THR A 336 11.41 22.62 -13.49
N LEU A 337 10.68 23.68 -13.83
CA LEU A 337 9.55 23.61 -14.77
C LEU A 337 9.98 23.18 -16.18
N SER A 338 11.16 23.59 -16.65
CA SER A 338 11.66 23.19 -17.97
C SER A 338 11.92 21.68 -18.02
N PHE A 339 12.49 21.11 -16.96
CA PHE A 339 12.73 19.68 -16.86
C PHE A 339 11.43 18.86 -16.81
N VAL A 340 10.48 19.27 -15.98
CA VAL A 340 9.20 18.57 -15.85
C VAL A 340 8.44 18.59 -17.19
N LEU A 341 8.35 19.75 -17.84
CA LEU A 341 7.67 19.85 -19.13
C LEU A 341 8.39 19.08 -20.24
N ALA A 342 9.73 19.14 -20.29
CA ALA A 342 10.51 18.35 -21.24
C ALA A 342 10.21 16.86 -21.06
N GLN A 343 10.24 16.37 -19.81
CA GLN A 343 9.95 14.97 -19.51
C GLN A 343 8.53 14.56 -19.90
N THR A 344 7.52 15.40 -19.61
CA THR A 344 6.13 15.13 -20.02
C THR A 344 6.01 15.09 -21.54
N ILE A 345 6.62 16.02 -22.26
CA ILE A 345 6.56 16.08 -23.74
C ILE A 345 7.25 14.86 -24.36
N THR A 346 8.39 14.44 -23.83
CA THR A 346 9.07 13.21 -24.29
C THR A 346 8.19 11.98 -24.13
N GLN A 347 7.35 11.92 -23.10
CA GLN A 347 6.52 10.75 -22.82
C GLN A 347 5.30 10.63 -23.74
N ILE A 348 4.72 11.74 -24.20
CA ILE A 348 3.47 11.72 -24.99
C ILE A 348 3.58 10.84 -26.25
N PRO A 349 4.60 10.95 -27.12
CA PRO A 349 4.72 10.09 -28.30
C PRO A 349 4.78 8.61 -27.96
N PHE A 350 5.45 8.24 -26.86
CA PHE A 350 5.52 6.84 -26.40
C PHE A 350 4.15 6.36 -25.89
N SER A 351 3.47 7.16 -25.05
CA SER A 351 2.12 6.82 -24.57
C SER A 351 1.11 6.68 -25.71
N VAL A 352 1.23 7.50 -26.76
CA VAL A 352 0.41 7.41 -27.98
C VAL A 352 0.70 6.11 -28.74
N ALA A 353 1.97 5.78 -28.96
CA ALA A 353 2.35 4.55 -29.67
C ALA A 353 1.90 3.30 -28.90
N GLU A 354 2.06 3.28 -27.58
CA GLU A 354 1.60 2.18 -26.71
C GLU A 354 0.09 2.03 -26.74
N ALA A 355 -0.66 3.13 -26.56
CA ALA A 355 -2.12 3.11 -26.56
C ALA A 355 -2.66 2.63 -27.91
N LEU A 356 -2.20 3.21 -29.03
CA LEU A 356 -2.66 2.84 -30.37
C LEU A 356 -2.35 1.38 -30.71
N THR A 357 -1.12 0.91 -30.41
CA THR A 357 -0.77 -0.47 -30.75
C THR A 357 -1.52 -1.48 -29.90
N PHE A 358 -1.63 -1.25 -28.59
CA PHE A 358 -2.32 -2.15 -27.67
C PHE A 358 -3.84 -2.10 -27.84
N GLY A 359 -4.41 -0.89 -27.86
CA GLY A 359 -5.84 -0.61 -27.98
C GLY A 359 -6.43 -1.18 -29.27
N THR A 360 -5.76 -0.95 -30.40
CA THR A 360 -6.27 -1.40 -31.70
C THR A 360 -6.33 -2.92 -31.78
N ILE A 361 -5.31 -3.63 -31.28
CA ILE A 361 -5.30 -5.10 -31.27
C ILE A 361 -6.46 -5.65 -30.42
N ILE A 362 -6.65 -5.11 -29.21
CA ILE A 362 -7.71 -5.58 -28.31
C ILE A 362 -9.10 -5.25 -28.85
N TYR A 363 -9.29 -4.06 -29.42
CA TYR A 363 -10.59 -3.62 -29.93
C TYR A 363 -11.13 -4.55 -31.00
N TRP A 364 -10.32 -4.84 -32.02
CA TRP A 364 -10.75 -5.62 -33.17
C TRP A 364 -10.83 -7.12 -32.89
N ILE A 365 -9.90 -7.68 -32.13
CA ILE A 365 -9.88 -9.13 -31.84
C ILE A 365 -10.94 -9.50 -30.80
N SER A 366 -11.20 -8.62 -29.81
CA SER A 366 -12.21 -8.90 -28.79
C SER A 366 -13.65 -8.75 -29.29
N GLY A 367 -13.84 -8.08 -30.43
CA GLY A 367 -15.16 -7.90 -31.06
C GLY A 367 -15.97 -6.74 -30.46
N PHE A 368 -15.34 -5.58 -30.21
CA PHE A 368 -16.07 -4.35 -29.87
C PHE A 368 -16.90 -3.83 -31.06
N VAL A 369 -17.81 -2.87 -30.83
CA VAL A 369 -18.70 -2.33 -31.88
C VAL A 369 -17.88 -1.84 -33.07
N ALA A 370 -18.28 -2.18 -34.30
CA ALA A 370 -17.55 -1.78 -35.50
C ALA A 370 -17.94 -0.36 -35.98
N ASP A 371 -17.88 0.64 -35.08
CA ASP A 371 -18.10 2.05 -35.40
C ASP A 371 -16.81 2.88 -35.26
N VAL A 372 -16.58 3.80 -36.20
CA VAL A 372 -15.37 4.62 -36.23
C VAL A 372 -15.34 5.62 -35.08
N GLY A 373 -16.49 6.20 -34.72
CA GLY A 373 -16.62 7.13 -33.60
C GLY A 373 -16.34 6.43 -32.28
N ALA A 374 -16.97 5.28 -32.05
CA ALA A 374 -16.75 4.46 -30.86
C ALA A 374 -15.29 4.01 -30.72
N PHE A 375 -14.62 3.65 -31.81
CA PHE A 375 -13.20 3.28 -31.82
C PHE A 375 -12.29 4.45 -31.43
N VAL A 376 -12.50 5.64 -32.01
CA VAL A 376 -11.69 6.82 -31.70
C VAL A 376 -11.87 7.26 -30.24
N VAL A 377 -13.10 7.22 -29.73
CA VAL A 377 -13.39 7.51 -28.30
C VAL A 377 -12.71 6.48 -27.39
N TYR A 378 -12.73 5.20 -27.77
CA TYR A 378 -12.05 4.13 -27.04
C TYR A 378 -10.54 4.38 -26.92
N GLU A 379 -9.87 4.63 -28.03
CA GLU A 379 -8.42 4.91 -28.07
C GLU A 379 -8.06 6.20 -27.31
N LEU A 380 -8.89 7.24 -27.43
CA LEU A 380 -8.65 8.51 -26.73
C LEU A 380 -8.73 8.32 -25.21
N ILE A 381 -9.72 7.59 -24.70
CA ILE A 381 -9.86 7.34 -23.25
C ILE A 381 -8.72 6.46 -22.74
N LEU A 382 -8.27 5.46 -23.51
CA LEU A 382 -7.09 4.66 -23.16
C LEU A 382 -5.83 5.53 -23.08
N LEU A 383 -5.62 6.40 -24.07
CA LEU A 383 -4.48 7.33 -24.09
C LEU A 383 -4.48 8.28 -22.89
N LEU A 384 -5.62 8.91 -22.60
CA LEU A 384 -5.76 9.84 -21.47
C LEU A 384 -5.50 9.14 -20.14
N THR A 385 -6.04 7.92 -19.98
CA THR A 385 -5.79 7.11 -18.78
C THR A 385 -4.29 6.78 -18.65
N ASN A 386 -3.63 6.40 -19.75
CA ASN A 386 -2.20 6.08 -19.77
C ASN A 386 -1.33 7.28 -19.33
N ILE A 387 -1.58 8.48 -19.89
CA ILE A 387 -0.84 9.71 -19.55
C ILE A 387 -1.04 10.08 -18.07
N LEU A 388 -2.23 9.87 -17.52
CA LEU A 388 -2.49 10.13 -16.11
C LEU A 388 -1.74 9.18 -15.18
N PHE A 389 -1.68 7.90 -15.53
CA PHE A 389 -0.88 6.95 -14.75
C PHE A 389 0.61 7.24 -14.86
N ALA A 390 1.11 7.61 -16.04
CA ALA A 390 2.49 8.07 -16.20
C ALA A 390 2.79 9.27 -15.28
N SER A 391 1.85 10.23 -15.21
CA SER A 391 1.96 11.40 -14.33
C SER A 391 1.91 11.03 -12.84
N TRP A 392 1.04 10.08 -12.46
CA TRP A 392 0.94 9.58 -11.08
C TRP A 392 2.24 8.90 -10.64
N PHE A 393 2.81 8.01 -11.45
CA PHE A 393 4.07 7.34 -11.11
C PHE A 393 5.27 8.29 -11.16
N PHE A 394 5.26 9.29 -12.04
CA PHE A 394 6.23 10.38 -12.01
C PHE A 394 6.17 11.16 -10.69
N PHE A 395 4.96 11.48 -10.21
CA PHE A 395 4.76 12.11 -8.90
C PHE A 395 5.28 11.24 -7.75
N VAL A 396 4.93 9.94 -7.73
CA VAL A 396 5.40 8.98 -6.71
C VAL A 396 6.93 8.89 -6.72
N ALA A 397 7.58 8.87 -7.89
CA ALA A 397 9.03 8.86 -8.02
C ALA A 397 9.69 10.11 -7.44
N VAL A 398 9.13 11.30 -7.72
CA VAL A 398 9.69 12.57 -7.23
C VAL A 398 9.44 12.76 -5.73
N ALA A 399 8.29 12.32 -5.23
CA ALA A 399 7.94 12.41 -3.80
C ALA A 399 8.73 11.43 -2.92
N SER A 400 9.21 10.33 -3.49
CA SER A 400 9.92 9.28 -2.74
C SER A 400 11.43 9.53 -2.71
N PRO A 401 12.12 9.30 -1.58
CA PRO A 401 13.57 9.49 -1.48
C PRO A 401 14.35 8.41 -2.24
N ASP A 402 13.90 7.16 -2.19
CA ASP A 402 14.60 6.00 -2.77
C ASP A 402 13.63 5.00 -3.40
N LEU A 403 14.16 4.12 -4.27
CA LEU A 403 13.39 3.08 -4.94
C LEU A 403 12.73 2.10 -3.94
N HIS A 404 13.38 1.86 -2.80
CA HIS A 404 12.86 0.99 -1.74
C HIS A 404 11.59 1.53 -1.07
N VAL A 405 11.36 2.86 -1.11
CA VAL A 405 10.13 3.50 -0.61
C VAL A 405 9.11 3.65 -1.73
N ALA A 406 9.58 4.04 -2.92
CA ALA A 406 8.72 4.29 -4.08
C ALA A 406 7.95 3.04 -4.54
N LYS A 407 8.60 1.86 -4.55
CA LYS A 407 7.98 0.60 -4.99
C LYS A 407 6.78 0.19 -4.12
N PRO A 408 6.91 0.01 -2.79
CA PRO A 408 5.76 -0.29 -1.94
C PRO A 408 4.64 0.75 -2.03
N LEU A 409 4.99 2.04 -2.08
CA LEU A 409 4.03 3.12 -2.19
C LEU A 409 3.23 3.03 -3.50
N SER A 410 3.91 2.72 -4.61
CA SER A 410 3.26 2.50 -5.91
C SER A 410 2.29 1.30 -5.87
N LEU A 411 2.68 0.19 -5.24
CA LEU A 411 1.85 -1.02 -5.10
C LEU A 411 0.59 -0.76 -4.26
N VAL A 412 0.73 -0.08 -3.13
CA VAL A 412 -0.42 0.30 -2.29
C VAL A 412 -1.34 1.25 -3.05
N SER A 413 -0.80 2.22 -3.78
CA SER A 413 -1.62 3.14 -4.59
C SER A 413 -2.44 2.38 -5.64
N VAL A 414 -1.81 1.44 -6.35
CA VAL A 414 -2.45 0.59 -7.36
C VAL A 414 -3.56 -0.26 -6.73
N LEU A 415 -3.32 -0.84 -5.55
CA LEU A 415 -4.33 -1.65 -4.86
C LEU A 415 -5.59 -0.84 -4.55
N PHE A 416 -5.43 0.37 -3.99
CA PHE A 416 -6.56 1.26 -3.72
C PHE A 416 -7.30 1.65 -5.00
N ILE A 417 -6.58 1.97 -6.07
CA ILE A 417 -7.17 2.31 -7.37
C ILE A 417 -7.94 1.11 -7.97
N VAL A 418 -7.41 -0.11 -7.90
CA VAL A 418 -8.06 -1.32 -8.44
C VAL A 418 -9.31 -1.69 -7.64
N LEU A 419 -9.23 -1.64 -6.31
CA LEU A 419 -10.33 -2.02 -5.42
C LEU A 419 -11.57 -1.14 -5.60
N PHE A 420 -11.37 0.18 -5.69
CA PHE A 420 -12.44 1.18 -5.83
C PHE A 420 -12.68 1.58 -7.30
N ALA A 421 -12.25 0.77 -8.28
CA ALA A 421 -12.47 1.06 -9.71
C ALA A 421 -13.91 0.81 -10.18
N GLY A 422 -14.75 0.18 -9.36
CA GLY A 422 -16.14 -0.15 -9.71
C GLY A 422 -16.33 -1.55 -10.30
N PHE A 423 -15.25 -2.27 -10.63
CA PHE A 423 -15.31 -3.63 -11.23
C PHE A 423 -15.44 -4.71 -10.15
N ILE A 424 -14.66 -4.57 -9.09
CA ILE A 424 -14.56 -5.55 -8.00
C ILE A 424 -15.59 -5.25 -6.92
N LEU A 425 -15.63 -3.98 -6.49
CA LEU A 425 -16.68 -3.43 -5.66
C LEU A 425 -17.58 -2.56 -6.53
N VAL A 426 -18.85 -2.94 -6.64
CA VAL A 426 -19.85 -2.12 -7.36
C VAL A 426 -20.10 -0.86 -6.56
N LYS A 427 -20.41 0.26 -7.23
CA LYS A 427 -20.64 1.57 -6.60
C LYS A 427 -21.66 1.51 -5.44
N SER A 428 -22.71 0.68 -5.56
CA SER A 428 -23.74 0.49 -4.53
C SER A 428 -23.21 -0.10 -3.23
N ASP A 429 -22.12 -0.86 -3.31
CA ASP A 429 -21.56 -1.62 -2.20
C ASP A 429 -20.42 -0.85 -1.51
N ILE A 430 -19.99 0.27 -2.11
CA ILE A 430 -18.98 1.15 -1.53
C ILE A 430 -19.62 1.97 -0.42
N PRO A 431 -19.12 1.88 0.83
CA PRO A 431 -19.64 2.70 1.92
C PRO A 431 -19.53 4.20 1.63
N ASP A 432 -20.51 4.98 2.07
CA ASP A 432 -20.61 6.43 1.76
C ASP A 432 -19.35 7.22 2.12
N TYR A 433 -18.65 6.84 3.19
CA TYR A 433 -17.42 7.53 3.61
C TYR A 433 -16.21 7.26 2.69
N PHE A 434 -16.24 6.22 1.85
CA PHE A 434 -15.20 5.90 0.85
C PHE A 434 -15.62 6.23 -0.59
N ILE A 435 -16.85 6.69 -0.82
CA ILE A 435 -17.35 6.96 -2.18
C ILE A 435 -16.52 8.02 -2.92
N TRP A 436 -15.89 8.95 -2.21
CA TRP A 436 -15.00 9.95 -2.81
C TRP A 436 -13.80 9.33 -3.53
N VAL A 437 -13.30 8.17 -3.06
CA VAL A 437 -12.18 7.44 -3.71
C VAL A 437 -12.60 6.99 -5.09
N TYR A 438 -13.83 6.47 -5.22
CA TYR A 438 -14.41 6.07 -6.50
C TYR A 438 -14.51 7.24 -7.50
N TRP A 439 -14.74 8.46 -7.03
CA TRP A 439 -14.81 9.66 -7.85
C TRP A 439 -13.45 10.30 -8.18
N ILE A 440 -12.43 10.07 -7.36
CA ILE A 440 -11.04 10.48 -7.68
C ILE A 440 -10.38 9.48 -8.64
N ASN A 441 -10.84 8.22 -8.62
CA ASN A 441 -10.24 7.12 -9.36
C ASN A 441 -10.41 7.23 -10.88
N GLN A 442 -9.31 7.44 -11.56
CA GLN A 442 -9.12 7.48 -13.00
C GLN A 442 -9.54 6.20 -13.75
N ILE A 443 -9.37 4.99 -13.18
CA ILE A 443 -9.82 3.75 -13.85
C ILE A 443 -11.35 3.67 -13.84
N SER A 444 -11.98 4.10 -12.74
CA SER A 444 -13.45 4.14 -12.64
C SER A 444 -14.08 5.03 -13.72
N TRP A 445 -13.49 6.20 -13.98
CA TRP A 445 -13.90 7.09 -15.06
C TRP A 445 -13.67 6.48 -16.45
N GLY A 446 -12.49 5.88 -16.68
CA GLY A 446 -12.17 5.23 -17.94
C GLY A 446 -13.13 4.08 -18.25
N VAL A 447 -13.35 3.19 -17.28
CA VAL A 447 -14.30 2.08 -17.35
C VAL A 447 -15.70 2.58 -17.71
N ARG A 448 -16.20 3.59 -16.97
CA ARG A 448 -17.55 4.10 -17.15
C ARG A 448 -17.72 4.67 -18.55
N ALA A 449 -16.78 5.49 -18.99
CA ALA A 449 -16.83 6.11 -20.31
C ALA A 449 -16.78 5.06 -21.42
N LEU A 450 -15.93 4.04 -21.30
CA LEU A 450 -15.84 2.95 -22.28
C LEU A 450 -17.07 2.04 -22.29
N LEU A 451 -17.69 1.76 -21.14
CA LEU A 451 -18.94 0.99 -21.06
C LEU A 451 -20.11 1.75 -21.70
N VAL A 452 -20.25 3.05 -21.40
CA VAL A 452 -21.26 3.90 -22.04
C VAL A 452 -21.03 3.95 -23.55
N ASN A 453 -19.78 4.16 -23.98
CA ASN A 453 -19.40 4.15 -25.40
C ASN A 453 -19.72 2.81 -26.09
N GLN A 454 -19.58 1.68 -25.41
CA GLN A 454 -19.92 0.37 -25.97
C GLN A 454 -21.43 0.12 -26.02
N TYR A 455 -22.16 0.31 -24.92
CA TYR A 455 -23.57 -0.11 -24.81
C TYR A 455 -24.60 0.93 -25.26
N MET A 456 -24.23 2.21 -25.37
CA MET A 456 -25.11 3.25 -25.90
C MET A 456 -25.11 3.34 -27.44
N GLU A 457 -24.29 2.54 -28.10
CA GLU A 457 -24.28 2.47 -29.55
C GLU A 457 -25.56 1.87 -30.15
N SER A 458 -25.86 2.30 -31.38
CA SER A 458 -27.12 1.99 -32.07
C SER A 458 -27.40 0.48 -32.19
N GLU A 459 -26.37 -0.36 -32.26
CA GLU A 459 -26.44 -1.82 -32.29
C GLU A 459 -27.15 -2.42 -31.05
N PHE A 460 -26.99 -1.81 -29.87
CA PHE A 460 -27.55 -2.29 -28.60
C PHE A 460 -28.80 -1.53 -28.15
N GLN A 461 -29.21 -0.50 -28.88
CA GLN A 461 -30.44 0.26 -28.62
C GLN A 461 -31.68 -0.41 -29.24
N VAL A 462 -31.78 -1.74 -29.09
CA VAL A 462 -32.87 -2.56 -29.62
C VAL A 462 -33.64 -3.26 -28.50
N CYS A 463 -34.94 -3.49 -28.73
CA CYS A 463 -35.79 -4.21 -27.78
C CYS A 463 -35.54 -5.73 -27.80
N VAL A 464 -35.26 -6.29 -28.98
CA VAL A 464 -35.02 -7.73 -29.16
C VAL A 464 -33.59 -7.92 -29.66
N TYR A 465 -32.76 -8.62 -28.88
CA TYR A 465 -31.38 -8.92 -29.24
C TYR A 465 -31.10 -10.41 -29.05
N LYS A 466 -30.63 -11.09 -30.11
CA LYS A 466 -30.38 -12.54 -30.16
C LYS A 466 -31.48 -13.41 -29.50
N GLY A 467 -32.76 -13.05 -29.74
CA GLY A 467 -33.92 -13.83 -29.28
C GLY A 467 -34.46 -13.49 -27.88
N VAL A 468 -33.88 -12.53 -27.15
CA VAL A 468 -34.38 -12.04 -25.85
C VAL A 468 -35.01 -10.66 -26.00
N ASP A 469 -36.22 -10.48 -25.45
CA ASP A 469 -37.01 -9.23 -25.50
C ASP A 469 -36.84 -8.42 -24.19
N TYR A 470 -35.88 -7.51 -24.19
CA TYR A 470 -35.48 -6.70 -23.03
C TYR A 470 -36.55 -5.64 -22.67
N CYS A 471 -37.26 -5.10 -23.67
CA CYS A 471 -38.30 -4.11 -23.45
C CYS A 471 -39.49 -4.69 -22.65
N LYS A 472 -39.81 -5.98 -22.81
CA LYS A 472 -40.82 -6.65 -21.97
C LYS A 472 -40.33 -7.01 -20.58
N LEU A 473 -39.06 -7.39 -20.45
CA LEU A 473 -38.46 -7.81 -19.17
C LEU A 473 -38.22 -6.64 -18.21
N SER A 474 -37.94 -5.45 -18.74
CA SER A 474 -37.47 -4.31 -17.96
C SER A 474 -38.34 -3.05 -18.09
N GLY A 475 -39.60 -3.20 -18.52
CA GLY A 475 -40.57 -2.10 -18.55
C GLY A 475 -40.28 -1.01 -19.60
N GLY A 476 -39.85 -1.39 -20.80
CA GLY A 476 -39.64 -0.51 -21.94
C GLY A 476 -38.19 -0.05 -22.19
N ARG A 477 -37.21 -0.54 -21.42
CA ARG A 477 -35.78 -0.21 -21.59
C ARG A 477 -35.11 -1.09 -22.66
N THR A 478 -34.16 -0.53 -23.40
CA THR A 478 -33.39 -1.23 -24.44
C THR A 478 -32.31 -2.14 -23.84
N MET A 479 -31.77 -3.08 -24.64
CA MET A 479 -30.73 -4.01 -24.19
C MET A 479 -29.53 -3.27 -23.57
N GLY A 480 -28.99 -2.25 -24.24
CA GLY A 480 -27.84 -1.49 -23.72
C GLY A 480 -28.11 -0.79 -22.38
N GLN A 481 -29.30 -0.22 -22.20
CA GLN A 481 -29.69 0.45 -20.95
C GLN A 481 -29.81 -0.56 -19.79
N VAL A 482 -30.47 -1.68 -20.04
CA VAL A 482 -30.62 -2.76 -19.04
C VAL A 482 -29.25 -3.30 -18.60
N GLN A 483 -28.31 -3.45 -19.55
CA GLN A 483 -26.96 -3.91 -19.22
C GLN A 483 -26.16 -2.91 -18.40
N LEU A 484 -26.28 -1.60 -18.65
CA LEU A 484 -25.62 -0.58 -17.82
C LEU A 484 -26.25 -0.47 -16.42
N ASP A 485 -27.57 -0.54 -16.32
CA ASP A 485 -28.31 -0.50 -15.05
C ASP A 485 -27.93 -1.66 -14.12
N LEU A 486 -27.70 -2.86 -14.69
CA LEU A 486 -27.26 -4.05 -13.93
C LEU A 486 -25.97 -3.81 -13.13
N PHE A 487 -25.10 -2.90 -13.59
CA PHE A 487 -23.85 -2.53 -12.92
C PHE A 487 -23.89 -1.13 -12.27
N GLY A 488 -25.07 -0.50 -12.19
CA GLY A 488 -25.24 0.84 -11.62
C GLY A 488 -24.52 1.94 -12.39
N MET A 489 -24.31 1.74 -13.70
CA MET A 489 -23.66 2.71 -14.59
C MET A 489 -24.69 3.67 -15.19
N PRO A 490 -24.35 4.96 -15.38
CA PRO A 490 -25.27 5.91 -16.00
C PRO A 490 -25.49 5.58 -17.48
N THR A 491 -26.68 5.91 -17.98
CA THR A 491 -27.11 5.64 -19.36
C THR A 491 -26.94 6.83 -20.30
N GLU A 492 -26.59 8.01 -19.79
CA GLU A 492 -26.41 9.20 -20.62
C GLU A 492 -25.03 9.24 -21.29
N THR A 493 -25.00 9.62 -22.57
CA THR A 493 -23.77 9.78 -23.35
C THR A 493 -22.94 11.02 -22.93
N SER A 494 -23.52 11.95 -22.16
CA SER A 494 -22.84 13.10 -21.55
C SER A 494 -21.65 12.68 -20.67
N TRP A 495 -21.69 11.48 -20.09
CA TRP A 495 -20.64 10.95 -19.22
C TRP A 495 -19.31 10.67 -19.92
N ILE A 496 -19.33 10.43 -21.25
CA ILE A 496 -18.10 10.33 -22.05
C ILE A 496 -17.37 11.68 -22.04
N TRP A 497 -18.12 12.78 -22.21
CA TRP A 497 -17.57 14.13 -22.20
C TRP A 497 -17.13 14.58 -20.80
N TYR A 498 -17.88 14.22 -19.75
CA TYR A 498 -17.46 14.50 -18.37
C TYR A 498 -16.13 13.81 -18.01
N CYS A 499 -15.91 12.60 -18.52
CA CYS A 499 -14.64 11.90 -18.38
C CYS A 499 -13.50 12.69 -19.06
N TYR A 500 -13.70 13.12 -20.31
CA TYR A 500 -12.74 13.94 -21.05
C TYR A 500 -12.43 15.27 -20.34
N CYS A 501 -13.45 16.04 -19.93
CA CYS A 501 -13.28 17.32 -19.25
C CYS A 501 -12.59 17.19 -17.89
N ARG A 502 -12.85 16.10 -17.16
CA ARG A 502 -12.17 15.81 -15.89
C ARG A 502 -10.67 15.62 -16.10
N TYR A 503 -10.30 14.92 -17.18
CA TYR A 503 -8.91 14.66 -17.54
C TYR A 503 -8.16 15.91 -18.00
N GLU A 504 -8.81 16.86 -18.69
CA GLU A 504 -8.16 18.10 -19.12
C GLU A 504 -8.03 19.18 -18.04
N HIS A 505 -9.06 19.44 -17.22
CA HIS A 505 -9.14 20.71 -16.48
C HIS A 505 -9.04 20.64 -14.96
N GLY A 506 -8.99 19.45 -14.33
CA GLY A 506 -8.80 19.33 -12.87
C GLY A 506 -9.94 19.91 -12.00
N HIS A 507 -10.79 20.78 -12.54
CA HIS A 507 -11.92 21.46 -11.95
C HIS A 507 -13.04 21.57 -12.99
N CYS A 508 -14.07 20.76 -12.84
CA CYS A 508 -15.43 21.17 -13.19
C CYS A 508 -16.30 20.87 -11.98
N SER A 509 -16.90 21.91 -11.39
CA SER A 509 -18.13 21.73 -10.62
C SER A 509 -19.10 20.99 -11.52
N ALA A 510 -19.68 19.90 -11.01
CA ALA A 510 -20.96 19.43 -11.53
C ALA A 510 -21.88 20.67 -11.55
N GLY A 511 -22.32 21.06 -12.74
CA GLY A 511 -23.34 22.09 -12.87
C GLY A 511 -24.54 21.65 -12.04
N ASN A 512 -25.09 22.59 -11.27
CA ASN A 512 -26.38 22.43 -10.64
C ASN A 512 -27.39 22.00 -11.71
N GLU A 513 -27.77 20.73 -11.73
CA GLU A 513 -29.02 20.35 -12.36
C GLU A 513 -30.13 20.98 -11.54
N GLU A 514 -30.79 21.97 -12.15
CA GLU A 514 -32.05 22.50 -11.68
C GLU A 514 -33.04 21.35 -11.59
N ILE A 515 -33.45 21.06 -10.36
CA ILE A 515 -34.56 20.17 -10.04
C ILE A 515 -35.83 20.84 -10.58
N ASP A 516 -36.22 20.49 -11.80
CA ASP A 516 -37.47 20.91 -12.39
C ASP A 516 -38.63 20.24 -11.64
N ASN A 517 -39.26 21.04 -10.78
CA ASN A 517 -40.47 20.70 -10.06
C ASN A 517 -41.67 20.66 -11.02
N VAL A 518 -42.16 19.47 -11.37
CA VAL A 518 -43.56 19.28 -11.81
C VAL A 518 -44.25 18.28 -10.89
N ARG A 519 -45.23 18.82 -10.17
CA ARG A 519 -45.99 18.24 -9.07
C ARG A 519 -46.82 17.01 -9.47
N GLY A 520 -46.82 16.00 -8.60
CA GLY A 520 -47.73 14.85 -8.65
C GLY A 520 -47.74 14.03 -7.36
N SER A 521 -48.37 14.59 -6.32
CA SER A 521 -49.04 13.94 -5.15
C SER A 521 -48.31 12.91 -4.27
N ASP A 522 -48.07 13.37 -3.03
CA ASP A 522 -48.32 12.71 -1.74
C ASP A 522 -47.23 11.85 -1.08
N ASP A 523 -46.36 12.55 -0.34
CA ASP A 523 -46.00 12.40 1.08
C ASP A 523 -45.84 11.00 1.71
N TYR A 524 -44.60 10.67 2.11
CA TYR A 524 -44.32 10.20 3.48
C TYR A 524 -42.83 10.32 3.84
N TYR A 525 -42.36 11.50 4.25
CA TYR A 525 -41.30 11.65 5.25
C TYR A 525 -41.43 13.02 5.89
N ASP A 526 -42.03 13.02 7.08
CA ASP A 526 -42.28 14.21 7.89
C ASP A 526 -40.96 14.79 8.42
N LYS A 527 -40.91 16.13 8.48
CA LYS A 527 -39.79 16.92 8.96
C LYS A 527 -39.38 16.51 10.37
N MET A 528 -38.07 16.35 10.59
CA MET A 528 -37.49 16.31 11.94
C MET A 528 -37.92 17.56 12.73
N PRO A 529 -38.42 17.42 13.96
CA PRO A 529 -38.79 18.57 14.77
C PRO A 529 -37.54 19.26 15.29
N SER A 530 -37.53 20.59 15.23
CA SER A 530 -36.52 21.45 15.85
C SER A 530 -36.47 21.20 17.37
N THR A 531 -35.26 21.09 17.93
CA THR A 531 -35.01 20.99 19.38
C THR A 531 -35.73 22.11 20.15
N PRO A 532 -36.53 21.80 21.19
CA PRO A 532 -37.11 22.81 22.05
C PRO A 532 -36.05 23.40 23.00
N ILE A 533 -36.15 24.70 23.21
CA ILE A 533 -35.42 25.45 24.23
C ILE A 533 -35.94 25.02 25.61
N LEU A 534 -35.02 24.79 26.57
CA LEU A 534 -35.33 24.36 27.93
C LEU A 534 -36.35 25.28 28.61
N ASP A 535 -37.47 24.70 29.05
CA ASP A 535 -38.21 25.19 30.21
C ASP A 535 -38.39 24.04 31.19
N SER A 536 -38.10 24.34 32.46
CA SER A 536 -38.14 23.42 33.59
C SER A 536 -39.49 22.70 33.72
N THR A 537 -39.50 21.38 33.93
CA THR A 537 -40.21 20.73 35.08
C THR A 537 -40.21 19.19 35.04
N VAL A 538 -40.12 18.64 36.26
CA VAL A 538 -40.46 17.29 36.79
C VAL A 538 -39.86 16.05 36.10
N VAL A 539 -38.92 15.42 36.79
CA VAL A 539 -38.40 14.08 36.50
C VAL A 539 -39.45 13.03 36.87
N ASP A 540 -39.98 12.37 35.85
CA ASP A 540 -40.76 11.14 36.00
C ASP A 540 -39.84 9.96 35.63
N ILE A 541 -39.53 9.09 36.60
CA ILE A 541 -38.59 7.98 36.45
C ILE A 541 -39.26 6.90 35.59
N ARG A 542 -39.11 6.98 34.26
CA ARG A 542 -39.47 5.90 33.33
C ARG A 542 -38.26 5.00 33.09
N ALA A 543 -38.52 3.68 33.10
CA ALA A 543 -37.52 2.63 32.87
C ALA A 543 -36.67 2.90 31.61
N ARG A 544 -35.36 2.63 31.70
CA ARG A 544 -34.40 2.81 30.60
C ARG A 544 -34.86 2.02 29.36
N PRO A 545 -34.76 2.58 28.14
CA PRO A 545 -35.08 1.86 26.91
C PRO A 545 -34.10 0.69 26.72
N GLU A 546 -34.62 -0.50 26.36
CA GLU A 546 -33.82 -1.70 26.10
C GLU A 546 -32.82 -1.42 24.95
N SER A 547 -31.53 -1.60 25.23
CA SER A 547 -30.42 -1.16 24.37
C SER A 547 -29.93 -2.20 23.34
N PHE A 548 -30.65 -3.30 23.15
CA PHE A 548 -30.20 -4.40 22.27
C PHE A 548 -31.39 -5.03 21.53
N VAL A 549 -31.13 -5.53 20.32
CA VAL A 549 -32.14 -6.21 19.50
C VAL A 549 -32.03 -7.72 19.74
N PRO A 550 -33.11 -8.42 20.13
CA PRO A 550 -33.09 -9.87 20.31
C PRO A 550 -32.87 -10.59 18.96
N VAL A 551 -31.94 -11.55 18.92
CA VAL A 551 -31.57 -12.28 17.70
C VAL A 551 -31.67 -13.78 17.90
N THR A 552 -32.53 -14.43 17.14
CA THR A 552 -32.62 -15.90 17.05
C THR A 552 -31.51 -16.41 16.14
N LEU A 553 -30.70 -17.33 16.63
CA LEU A 553 -29.69 -18.04 15.84
C LEU A 553 -30.32 -19.35 15.36
N ALA A 554 -30.30 -19.62 14.06
CA ALA A 554 -30.73 -20.88 13.49
C ALA A 554 -29.69 -21.38 12.49
N PHE A 555 -29.47 -22.69 12.43
CA PHE A 555 -28.58 -23.31 11.47
C PHE A 555 -29.17 -24.65 11.03
N GLN A 556 -29.12 -24.90 9.73
CA GLN A 556 -29.71 -26.08 9.13
C GLN A 556 -28.67 -26.80 8.28
N ASP A 557 -28.61 -28.12 8.48
CA ASP A 557 -27.77 -29.06 7.74
C ASP A 557 -26.34 -28.52 7.56
N VAL A 558 -25.58 -28.45 8.67
CA VAL A 558 -24.20 -27.94 8.68
C VAL A 558 -23.20 -29.09 8.53
N PRO A 559 -22.75 -29.44 7.31
CA PRO A 559 -21.61 -30.30 7.08
C PRO A 559 -20.30 -29.50 7.10
N TYR A 560 -19.23 -30.11 7.61
CA TYR A 560 -17.90 -29.53 7.62
C TYR A 560 -16.83 -30.56 7.27
N PHE A 561 -16.07 -30.26 6.22
CA PHE A 561 -15.03 -31.14 5.68
C PHE A 561 -13.64 -30.52 5.84
N VAL A 562 -12.69 -31.30 6.33
CA VAL A 562 -11.27 -30.92 6.44
C VAL A 562 -10.46 -31.69 5.39
N PRO A 563 -9.66 -30.99 4.55
CA PRO A 563 -8.86 -31.67 3.53
C PRO A 563 -7.82 -32.59 4.18
N ASN A 564 -7.73 -33.81 3.66
CA ASN A 564 -6.74 -34.78 4.12
C ASN A 564 -5.35 -34.37 3.59
N PRO A 565 -4.29 -34.31 4.43
CA PRO A 565 -2.93 -34.02 3.97
C PRO A 565 -2.44 -34.99 2.88
N ASN A 566 -2.96 -36.23 2.86
CA ASN A 566 -2.75 -37.16 1.76
C ASN A 566 -3.86 -36.99 0.70
N LYS A 567 -3.55 -36.34 -0.43
CA LYS A 567 -4.49 -36.12 -1.56
C LYS A 567 -5.12 -37.39 -2.17
N ALA A 568 -4.66 -38.58 -1.78
CA ALA A 568 -5.19 -39.86 -2.24
C ALA A 568 -6.42 -40.35 -1.43
N GLU A 569 -6.69 -39.76 -0.26
CA GLU A 569 -7.81 -40.10 0.60
C GLU A 569 -8.88 -38.98 0.58
N PRO A 570 -10.17 -39.33 0.75
CA PRO A 570 -11.24 -38.35 0.78
C PRO A 570 -11.11 -37.36 1.95
N ASP A 571 -11.66 -36.16 1.77
CA ASP A 571 -11.76 -35.13 2.80
C ASP A 571 -12.44 -35.71 4.05
N LEU A 572 -11.90 -35.41 5.24
CA LEU A 572 -12.43 -35.90 6.51
C LEU A 572 -13.67 -35.07 6.91
N GLU A 573 -14.84 -35.71 6.92
CA GLU A 573 -16.09 -35.11 7.41
C GLU A 573 -16.10 -35.10 8.94
N LEU A 574 -16.15 -33.91 9.55
CA LEU A 574 -16.15 -33.72 11.00
C LEU A 574 -17.53 -33.39 11.58
N LEU A 575 -18.42 -32.80 10.77
CA LEU A 575 -19.83 -32.53 11.11
C LEU A 575 -20.70 -33.09 9.99
N LYS A 576 -21.74 -33.84 10.35
CA LYS A 576 -22.61 -34.56 9.41
C LYS A 576 -24.02 -33.97 9.41
N GLY A 577 -24.15 -32.76 8.89
CA GLY A 577 -25.47 -32.13 8.71
C GLY A 577 -26.16 -31.75 10.02
N VAL A 578 -25.43 -31.12 10.94
CA VAL A 578 -25.97 -30.72 12.26
C VAL A 578 -26.96 -29.57 12.09
N SER A 579 -28.13 -29.66 12.74
CA SER A 579 -29.17 -28.64 12.71
C SER A 579 -29.61 -28.24 14.12
N GLY A 580 -29.98 -26.99 14.34
CA GLY A 580 -30.33 -26.47 15.66
C GLY A 580 -30.68 -24.99 15.65
N TYR A 581 -31.20 -24.50 16.78
CA TYR A 581 -31.47 -23.08 16.99
C TYR A 581 -31.21 -22.66 18.44
N ALA A 582 -31.03 -21.36 18.68
CA ALA A 582 -30.93 -20.75 19.99
C ALA A 582 -31.79 -19.48 20.03
N LEU A 583 -32.59 -19.34 21.09
CA LEU A 583 -33.60 -18.29 21.21
C LEU A 583 -33.13 -17.12 22.09
N PRO A 584 -33.59 -15.90 21.82
CA PRO A 584 -33.37 -14.74 22.70
C PRO A 584 -33.85 -15.01 24.12
N GLY A 585 -33.05 -14.63 25.12
CA GLY A 585 -33.40 -14.83 26.52
C GLY A 585 -33.03 -16.20 27.10
N THR A 586 -32.49 -17.10 26.28
CA THR A 586 -32.22 -18.50 26.66
C THR A 586 -30.72 -18.83 26.62
N VAL A 587 -30.32 -19.81 27.42
CA VAL A 587 -28.98 -20.39 27.42
C VAL A 587 -29.02 -21.80 26.82
N THR A 588 -28.38 -21.97 25.67
CA THR A 588 -28.29 -23.25 24.95
C THR A 588 -26.94 -23.92 25.21
N ALA A 589 -26.96 -25.15 25.74
CA ALA A 589 -25.77 -25.96 25.98
C ALA A 589 -25.42 -26.82 24.77
N LEU A 590 -24.15 -26.82 24.37
CA LEU A 590 -23.57 -27.74 23.39
C LEU A 590 -22.72 -28.78 24.15
N MET A 591 -23.16 -30.03 24.15
CA MET A 591 -22.52 -31.12 24.89
C MET A 591 -22.25 -32.35 24.02
N GLY A 592 -21.36 -33.22 24.49
CA GLY A 592 -20.94 -34.42 23.76
C GLY A 592 -19.54 -34.89 24.14
N SER A 593 -19.16 -36.09 23.70
CA SER A 593 -17.84 -36.67 23.95
C SER A 593 -16.68 -35.79 23.44
N SER A 594 -15.48 -36.01 23.97
CA SER A 594 -14.27 -35.41 23.39
C SER A 594 -14.09 -35.90 21.94
N GLY A 595 -13.90 -35.00 20.99
CA GLY A 595 -13.86 -35.32 19.55
C GLY A 595 -15.23 -35.44 18.86
N ALA A 596 -16.34 -35.05 19.50
CA ALA A 596 -17.67 -34.99 18.86
C ALA A 596 -17.88 -33.78 17.94
N GLY A 597 -16.92 -32.86 17.86
CA GLY A 597 -17.03 -31.65 17.02
C GLY A 597 -17.73 -30.45 17.68
N LYS A 598 -17.84 -30.39 19.02
CA LYS A 598 -18.48 -29.27 19.75
C LYS A 598 -17.88 -27.90 19.42
N THR A 599 -16.58 -27.74 19.69
CA THR A 599 -15.84 -26.51 19.38
C THR A 599 -15.78 -26.27 17.87
N THR A 600 -15.71 -27.34 17.07
CA THR A 600 -15.76 -27.23 15.61
C THR A 600 -17.08 -26.64 15.12
N LEU A 601 -18.22 -27.13 15.62
CA LEU A 601 -19.54 -26.59 15.31
C LEU A 601 -19.66 -25.14 15.78
N MET A 602 -19.21 -24.85 17.00
CA MET A 602 -19.23 -23.49 17.56
C MET A 602 -18.38 -22.51 16.74
N ASP A 603 -17.19 -22.91 16.30
CA ASP A 603 -16.33 -22.10 15.42
C ASP A 603 -16.96 -21.88 14.04
N VAL A 604 -17.67 -22.88 13.50
CA VAL A 604 -18.35 -22.78 12.19
C VAL A 604 -19.54 -21.82 12.28
N ILE A 605 -20.41 -21.96 13.28
CA ILE A 605 -21.57 -21.07 13.46
C ILE A 605 -21.17 -19.64 13.84
N ALA A 606 -20.01 -19.46 14.48
CA ALA A 606 -19.43 -18.15 14.79
C ALA A 606 -18.62 -17.54 13.63
N GLY A 607 -18.52 -18.21 12.47
CA GLY A 607 -17.81 -17.69 11.29
C GLY A 607 -16.29 -17.57 11.48
N ARG A 608 -15.70 -18.42 12.35
CA ARG A 608 -14.26 -18.38 12.71
C ARG A 608 -13.40 -19.39 11.93
N LYS A 609 -14.00 -20.42 11.32
CA LYS A 609 -13.25 -21.35 10.44
C LYS A 609 -13.02 -20.73 9.06
N THR A 610 -11.76 -20.50 8.72
CA THR A 610 -11.32 -19.96 7.42
C THR A 610 -10.86 -21.02 6.42
N GLY A 611 -10.75 -22.29 6.85
CA GLY A 611 -10.37 -23.43 6.01
C GLY A 611 -11.42 -24.54 6.09
N GLY A 612 -11.40 -25.46 5.12
CA GLY A 612 -12.41 -26.52 4.97
C GLY A 612 -13.60 -26.08 4.11
N LYS A 613 -14.44 -27.04 3.71
CA LYS A 613 -15.68 -26.76 2.95
C LYS A 613 -16.84 -26.67 3.94
N ILE A 614 -17.45 -25.49 4.06
CA ILE A 614 -18.68 -25.25 4.81
C ILE A 614 -19.80 -25.05 3.78
N VAL A 615 -20.79 -25.93 3.77
CA VAL A 615 -21.93 -25.87 2.85
C VAL A 615 -23.18 -25.80 3.71
N SER A 616 -23.49 -24.63 4.28
CA SER A 616 -24.60 -24.52 5.23
C SER A 616 -25.26 -23.16 5.27
N ASP A 617 -26.54 -23.15 5.62
CA ASP A 617 -27.33 -21.94 5.82
C ASP A 617 -27.37 -21.60 7.33
N ILE A 618 -26.50 -20.67 7.75
CA ILE A 618 -26.55 -20.06 9.08
C ILE A 618 -27.42 -18.81 8.99
N LEU A 619 -28.36 -18.66 9.93
CA LEU A 619 -29.42 -17.67 9.88
C LEU A 619 -29.48 -16.89 11.19
N LEU A 620 -29.63 -15.57 11.08
CA LEU A 620 -29.89 -14.65 12.18
C LEU A 620 -31.27 -14.02 11.95
N ASN A 621 -32.24 -14.27 12.84
CA ASN A 621 -33.63 -13.84 12.69
C ASN A 621 -34.26 -14.24 11.34
N GLY A 622 -33.89 -15.41 10.81
CA GLY A 622 -34.39 -15.92 9.52
C GLY A 622 -33.70 -15.36 8.28
N TYR A 623 -32.70 -14.49 8.43
CA TYR A 623 -31.90 -13.96 7.33
C TYR A 623 -30.53 -14.67 7.25
N PRO A 624 -30.00 -14.95 6.05
CA PRO A 624 -28.64 -15.49 5.88
C PRO A 624 -27.60 -14.62 6.60
N ALA A 625 -26.86 -15.26 7.49
CA ALA A 625 -25.88 -14.60 8.33
C ALA A 625 -24.64 -14.26 7.48
N THR A 626 -24.50 -13.00 7.09
CA THR A 626 -23.25 -12.53 6.45
C THR A 626 -22.11 -12.52 7.46
N ASP A 627 -20.87 -12.71 7.01
CA ASP A 627 -19.69 -12.68 7.89
C ASP A 627 -19.60 -11.37 8.71
N VAL A 628 -20.01 -10.25 8.12
CA VAL A 628 -20.04 -8.95 8.80
C VAL A 628 -21.12 -8.90 9.88
N ALA A 629 -22.32 -9.42 9.58
CA ALA A 629 -23.40 -9.50 10.57
C ALA A 629 -23.03 -10.41 11.73
N ILE A 630 -22.41 -11.58 11.46
CA ILE A 630 -21.91 -12.48 12.51
C ILE A 630 -20.87 -11.75 13.39
N ARG A 631 -19.86 -11.12 12.80
CA ARG A 631 -18.81 -10.44 13.57
C ARG A 631 -19.30 -9.23 14.38
N ARG A 632 -20.37 -8.55 13.94
CA ARG A 632 -20.92 -7.37 14.64
C ARG A 632 -21.99 -7.71 15.67
N CYS A 633 -22.79 -8.74 15.42
CA CYS A 633 -23.91 -9.11 16.28
C CYS A 633 -23.55 -10.20 17.29
N THR A 634 -22.39 -10.86 17.13
CA THR A 634 -21.95 -11.95 18.03
C THR A 634 -20.71 -11.57 18.82
N GLY A 635 -20.64 -12.03 20.08
CA GLY A 635 -19.43 -12.03 20.90
C GLY A 635 -18.94 -13.47 21.07
N TYR A 636 -17.62 -13.68 21.08
CA TYR A 636 -17.04 -15.03 21.19
C TYR A 636 -15.98 -15.06 22.29
N CYS A 637 -16.23 -15.85 23.34
CA CYS A 637 -15.25 -16.10 24.38
C CYS A 637 -14.53 -17.42 24.10
N GLU A 638 -13.22 -17.35 23.84
CA GLU A 638 -12.37 -18.52 23.66
C GLU A 638 -12.11 -19.26 24.98
N GLN A 639 -11.68 -20.52 24.88
CA GLN A 639 -11.31 -21.34 26.03
C GLN A 639 -10.11 -20.75 26.82
N MET A 640 -9.16 -20.12 26.13
CA MET A 640 -7.99 -19.47 26.73
C MET A 640 -8.22 -17.97 26.91
N ASP A 641 -8.03 -17.47 28.13
CA ASP A 641 -8.20 -16.04 28.44
C ASP A 641 -6.92 -15.26 28.12
N ILE A 642 -6.91 -14.48 27.04
CA ILE A 642 -5.77 -13.67 26.61
C ILE A 642 -6.11 -12.18 26.72
N HIS A 643 -5.41 -11.45 27.59
CA HIS A 643 -5.60 -10.02 27.80
C HIS A 643 -4.27 -9.29 27.98
N CYS A 644 -4.28 -7.97 27.78
CA CYS A 644 -3.12 -7.13 28.05
C CYS A 644 -2.87 -7.04 29.56
N GLU A 645 -1.80 -7.66 30.05
CA GLU A 645 -1.50 -7.76 31.49
C GLU A 645 -1.29 -6.40 32.18
N SER A 646 -0.88 -5.37 31.44
CA SER A 646 -0.62 -4.03 31.97
C SER A 646 -1.86 -3.13 32.06
N ALA A 647 -2.99 -3.53 31.46
CA ALA A 647 -4.23 -2.77 31.53
C ALA A 647 -5.01 -3.09 32.81
N THR A 648 -5.88 -2.18 33.23
CA THR A 648 -6.90 -2.43 34.25
C THR A 648 -8.13 -3.11 33.65
N PHE A 649 -8.96 -3.76 34.49
CA PHE A 649 -10.22 -4.37 34.05
C PHE A 649 -11.12 -3.33 33.35
N ARG A 650 -11.24 -2.13 33.93
CA ARG A 650 -12.03 -1.03 33.36
C ARG A 650 -11.49 -0.56 32.01
N GLU A 651 -10.18 -0.41 31.87
CA GLU A 651 -9.55 -0.01 30.61
C GLU A 651 -9.78 -1.04 29.51
N ALA A 652 -9.69 -2.34 29.82
CA ALA A 652 -9.94 -3.41 28.86
C ALA A 652 -11.39 -3.40 28.33
N LEU A 653 -12.38 -3.23 29.23
CA LEU A 653 -13.79 -3.11 28.83
C LEU A 653 -14.04 -1.81 28.04
N THR A 654 -13.44 -0.70 28.47
CA THR A 654 -13.56 0.61 27.80
C THR A 654 -13.00 0.54 26.38
N PHE A 655 -11.81 -0.03 26.22
CA PHE A 655 -11.16 -0.20 24.92
C PHE A 655 -12.04 -1.02 23.97
N SER A 656 -12.63 -2.11 24.46
CA SER A 656 -13.56 -2.94 23.70
C SER A 656 -14.82 -2.16 23.26
N ALA A 657 -15.45 -1.43 24.18
CA ALA A 657 -16.65 -0.65 23.89
C ALA A 657 -16.38 0.47 22.86
N MET A 658 -15.25 1.17 22.97
CA MET A 658 -14.91 2.27 22.05
C MET A 658 -14.69 1.78 20.62
N LEU A 659 -14.09 0.61 20.44
CA LEU A 659 -13.75 0.07 19.12
C LEU A 659 -14.88 -0.71 18.46
N ARG A 660 -15.69 -1.43 19.25
CA ARG A 660 -16.69 -2.37 18.71
C ARG A 660 -18.11 -1.82 18.65
N GLN A 661 -18.44 -0.80 19.44
CA GLN A 661 -19.75 -0.13 19.34
C GLN A 661 -19.75 0.95 18.26
N SER A 662 -20.92 1.18 17.62
CA SER A 662 -21.08 2.19 16.54
C SER A 662 -20.54 3.57 16.95
N SER A 663 -19.98 4.30 16.00
CA SER A 663 -19.56 5.69 16.17
C SER A 663 -20.72 6.64 16.51
N ASP A 664 -21.95 6.25 16.16
CA ASP A 664 -23.16 7.07 16.39
C ASP A 664 -23.56 7.13 17.87
N ILE A 665 -23.06 6.20 18.69
CA ILE A 665 -23.34 6.15 20.12
C ILE A 665 -22.39 7.12 20.83
N PRO A 666 -22.91 8.13 21.57
CA PRO A 666 -22.06 9.06 22.30
C PRO A 666 -21.15 8.36 23.30
N THR A 667 -19.93 8.89 23.48
CA THR A 667 -18.91 8.36 24.38
C THR A 667 -19.45 8.15 25.80
N GLU A 668 -20.29 9.05 26.29
CA GLU A 668 -20.91 8.97 27.62
C GLU A 668 -21.80 7.72 27.77
N VAL A 669 -22.54 7.38 26.71
CA VAL A 669 -23.40 6.19 26.68
C VAL A 669 -22.56 4.92 26.64
N LYS A 670 -21.46 4.92 25.87
CA LYS A 670 -20.50 3.81 25.84
C LYS A 670 -19.89 3.56 27.22
N MET A 671 -19.47 4.62 27.90
CA MET A 671 -18.90 4.54 29.25
C MET A 671 -19.93 4.10 30.30
N ALA A 672 -21.19 4.54 30.17
CA ALA A 672 -22.28 4.05 31.02
C ALA A 672 -22.54 2.55 30.82
N HIS A 673 -22.49 2.06 29.58
CA HIS A 673 -22.61 0.63 29.27
C HIS A 673 -21.45 -0.19 29.86
N VAL A 674 -20.24 0.34 29.83
CA VAL A 674 -19.06 -0.29 30.48
C VAL A 674 -19.30 -0.44 31.99
N GLU A 675 -19.82 0.60 32.65
CA GLU A 675 -20.13 0.55 34.09
C GLU A 675 -21.26 -0.44 34.40
N ASP A 676 -22.24 -0.56 33.50
CA ASP A 676 -23.29 -1.57 33.62
C ASP A 676 -22.72 -3.00 33.45
N CYS A 677 -21.74 -3.20 32.55
CA CYS A 677 -21.02 -4.48 32.39
C CYS A 677 -20.21 -4.85 33.64
N ILE A 678 -19.50 -3.88 34.24
CA ILE A 678 -18.74 -4.07 35.48
C ILE A 678 -19.66 -4.51 36.62
N ARG A 679 -20.84 -3.90 36.76
CA ARG A 679 -21.84 -4.27 37.75
C ARG A 679 -22.44 -5.64 37.49
N LEU A 680 -22.79 -5.93 36.23
CA LEU A 680 -23.42 -7.20 35.85
C LEU A 680 -22.50 -8.41 36.09
N LEU A 681 -21.19 -8.23 35.94
CA LEU A 681 -20.16 -9.25 36.15
C LEU A 681 -19.55 -9.22 37.56
N GLU A 682 -20.06 -8.36 38.44
CA GLU A 682 -19.60 -8.21 39.83
C GLU A 682 -18.08 -7.90 39.92
N LEU A 683 -17.59 -7.07 39.00
CA LEU A 683 -16.18 -6.66 38.88
C LEU A 683 -15.85 -5.36 39.62
N GLU A 684 -16.82 -4.72 40.28
CA GLU A 684 -16.68 -3.38 40.90
C GLU A 684 -15.44 -3.24 41.79
N LYS A 685 -15.14 -4.26 42.60
CA LYS A 685 -14.01 -4.24 43.55
C LYS A 685 -12.63 -4.33 42.88
N ILE A 686 -12.56 -4.83 41.65
CA ILE A 686 -11.32 -5.07 40.90
C ILE A 686 -11.25 -4.27 39.60
N ALA A 687 -12.26 -3.44 39.31
CA ALA A 687 -12.37 -2.68 38.08
C ALA A 687 -11.12 -1.83 37.79
N ASP A 688 -10.55 -1.20 38.83
CA ASP A 688 -9.38 -0.32 38.72
C ASP A 688 -8.07 -1.03 39.08
N SER A 689 -8.09 -2.36 39.24
CA SER A 689 -6.89 -3.17 39.45
C SER A 689 -6.29 -3.63 38.13
N ILE A 690 -4.97 -3.81 38.09
CA ILE A 690 -4.24 -4.31 36.92
C ILE A 690 -4.52 -5.82 36.75
N ILE A 691 -4.71 -6.27 35.50
CA ILE A 691 -5.07 -7.66 35.15
C ILE A 691 -3.98 -8.67 35.55
N ARG A 692 -2.71 -8.27 35.56
CA ARG A 692 -1.59 -9.14 35.95
C ARG A 692 -1.77 -9.71 37.35
N GLY A 693 -1.78 -11.05 37.43
CA GLY A 693 -1.88 -11.79 38.70
C GLY A 693 -3.31 -12.01 39.19
N SER A 694 -4.32 -11.74 38.37
CA SER A 694 -5.72 -12.08 38.66
C SER A 694 -5.98 -13.60 38.66
N SER A 695 -7.01 -14.03 39.39
CA SER A 695 -7.41 -15.44 39.44
C SER A 695 -8.07 -15.91 38.14
N VAL A 696 -8.07 -17.22 37.88
CA VAL A 696 -8.73 -17.82 36.69
C VAL A 696 -10.19 -17.39 36.59
N GLU A 697 -10.90 -17.35 37.73
CA GLU A 697 -12.28 -16.87 37.78
C GLU A 697 -12.42 -15.40 37.36
N GLN A 698 -11.54 -14.52 37.85
CA GLN A 698 -11.54 -13.10 37.49
C GLN A 698 -11.26 -12.90 36.00
N MET A 699 -10.32 -13.69 35.46
CA MET A 699 -9.99 -13.70 34.03
C MET A 699 -11.19 -14.14 33.18
N LYS A 700 -11.92 -15.18 33.58
CA LYS A 700 -13.13 -15.63 32.89
C LYS A 700 -14.21 -14.55 32.84
N ARG A 701 -14.44 -13.86 33.96
CA ARG A 701 -15.38 -12.72 33.99
C ARG A 701 -14.92 -11.56 33.12
N LEU A 702 -13.62 -11.27 33.10
CA LEU A 702 -13.05 -10.24 32.23
C LEU A 702 -13.25 -10.58 30.75
N THR A 703 -12.96 -11.81 30.32
CA THR A 703 -13.17 -12.26 28.94
C THR A 703 -14.63 -12.11 28.52
N ILE A 704 -15.57 -12.55 29.37
CA ILE A 704 -17.01 -12.36 29.12
C ILE A 704 -17.35 -10.86 29.08
N GLY A 705 -16.77 -10.04 29.94
CA GLY A 705 -17.01 -8.60 30.02
C GLY A 705 -16.49 -7.81 28.82
N VAL A 706 -15.32 -8.20 28.29
CA VAL A 706 -14.74 -7.59 27.10
C VAL A 706 -15.65 -7.86 25.90
N GLU A 707 -16.17 -9.07 25.73
CA GLU A 707 -17.14 -9.40 24.68
C GLU A 707 -18.50 -8.71 24.91
N LEU A 708 -18.98 -8.66 26.15
CA LEU A 708 -20.24 -7.99 26.49
C LEU A 708 -20.19 -6.46 26.29
N ALA A 709 -19.02 -5.86 26.47
CA ALA A 709 -18.80 -4.43 26.25
C ALA A 709 -19.01 -4.03 24.78
N ALA A 710 -18.89 -4.96 23.83
CA ALA A 710 -19.25 -4.74 22.42
C ALA A 710 -20.78 -4.66 22.17
N ALA A 711 -21.59 -4.92 23.20
CA ALA A 711 -23.05 -5.02 23.13
C ALA A 711 -23.58 -6.05 22.10
N PRO A 712 -23.09 -7.31 22.11
CA PRO A 712 -23.56 -8.33 21.17
C PRO A 712 -25.00 -8.77 21.49
N SER A 713 -25.71 -9.22 20.44
CA SER A 713 -27.04 -9.84 20.54
C SER A 713 -26.97 -11.34 20.77
N VAL A 714 -25.91 -11.99 20.27
CA VAL A 714 -25.63 -13.43 20.46
C VAL A 714 -24.27 -13.59 21.13
N LEU A 715 -24.15 -14.45 22.14
CA LEU A 715 -22.91 -14.69 22.86
C LEU A 715 -22.54 -16.18 22.79
N PHE A 716 -21.37 -16.45 22.19
CA PHE A 716 -20.75 -17.77 22.16
C PHE A 716 -19.71 -17.89 23.27
N LEU A 717 -19.79 -18.95 24.08
CA LEU A 717 -18.86 -19.18 25.18
C LEU A 717 -18.27 -20.60 25.06
N ASP A 718 -16.96 -20.71 24.80
CA ASP A 718 -16.30 -22.00 24.71
C ASP A 718 -15.76 -22.43 26.09
N GLU A 719 -16.40 -23.42 26.70
CA GLU A 719 -16.10 -23.97 28.03
C GLU A 719 -15.88 -22.91 29.14
N PRO A 720 -16.90 -22.08 29.46
CA PRO A 720 -16.76 -20.97 30.42
C PRO A 720 -16.47 -21.41 31.86
N THR A 721 -16.67 -22.69 32.19
CA THR A 721 -16.43 -23.27 33.52
C THR A 721 -15.13 -24.08 33.61
N SER A 722 -14.31 -24.09 32.56
CA SER A 722 -13.04 -24.82 32.54
C SER A 722 -12.02 -24.24 33.53
N GLY A 723 -11.30 -25.12 34.24
CA GLY A 723 -10.28 -24.71 35.21
C GLY A 723 -10.82 -24.07 36.51
N LEU A 724 -12.13 -24.11 36.74
CA LEU A 724 -12.79 -23.57 37.93
C LEU A 724 -13.26 -24.69 38.87
N ASP A 725 -13.32 -24.39 40.18
CA ASP A 725 -13.99 -25.25 41.14
C ASP A 725 -15.52 -25.12 41.02
N ALA A 726 -16.26 -26.04 41.64
CA ALA A 726 -17.72 -26.08 41.51
C ALA A 726 -18.41 -24.78 41.98
N ARG A 727 -17.81 -24.06 42.95
CA ARG A 727 -18.37 -22.80 43.46
C ARG A 727 -18.14 -21.65 42.48
N SER A 728 -16.92 -21.44 42.00
CA SER A 728 -16.64 -20.37 41.03
C SER A 728 -17.34 -20.64 39.68
N ALA A 729 -17.43 -21.90 39.24
CA ALA A 729 -18.20 -22.27 38.06
C ALA A 729 -19.68 -21.89 38.17
N LYS A 730 -20.31 -22.13 39.33
CA LYS A 730 -21.70 -21.72 39.61
C LYS A 730 -21.86 -20.20 39.57
N LEU A 731 -20.88 -19.45 40.07
CA LEU A 731 -20.93 -17.98 40.06
C LEU A 731 -20.84 -17.42 38.63
N ILE A 732 -19.94 -17.94 37.80
CA ILE A 732 -19.85 -17.60 36.37
C ILE A 732 -21.17 -17.89 35.65
N MET A 733 -21.75 -19.08 35.86
CA MET A 733 -23.01 -19.48 35.24
C MET A 733 -24.20 -18.65 35.71
N THR A 734 -24.21 -18.22 36.97
CA THR A 734 -25.20 -17.26 37.48
C THR A 734 -25.07 -15.91 36.75
N GLY A 735 -23.85 -15.45 36.48
CA GLY A 735 -23.58 -14.27 35.65
C GLY A 735 -24.09 -14.44 34.22
N ILE A 736 -23.79 -15.57 33.57
CA ILE A 736 -24.27 -15.89 32.21
C ILE A 736 -25.80 -15.92 32.16
N ARG A 737 -26.46 -16.48 33.18
CA ARG A 737 -27.94 -16.48 33.28
C ARG A 737 -28.49 -15.06 33.40
N LYS A 738 -27.84 -14.18 34.17
CA LYS A 738 -28.18 -12.75 34.23
C LYS A 738 -28.03 -12.09 32.85
N ILE A 739 -26.95 -12.38 32.11
CA ILE A 739 -26.75 -11.88 30.73
C ILE A 739 -27.89 -12.36 29.82
N ALA A 740 -28.21 -13.65 29.81
CA ALA A 740 -29.29 -14.19 28.99
C ALA A 740 -30.64 -13.55 29.34
N SER A 741 -30.95 -13.39 30.63
CA SER A 741 -32.20 -12.76 31.10
C SER A 741 -32.38 -11.31 30.63
N THR A 742 -31.31 -10.64 30.18
CA THR A 742 -31.47 -9.34 29.55
C THR A 742 -32.19 -9.41 28.22
N GLY A 743 -32.27 -10.56 27.54
CA GLY A 743 -32.88 -10.76 26.22
C GLY A 743 -31.88 -11.19 25.13
N ARG A 744 -30.62 -11.44 25.51
CA ARG A 744 -29.56 -11.94 24.62
C ARG A 744 -29.66 -13.44 24.41
N THR A 745 -29.21 -13.90 23.26
CA THR A 745 -29.10 -15.33 22.94
C THR A 745 -27.73 -15.83 23.37
N VAL A 746 -27.66 -16.87 24.19
CA VAL A 746 -26.38 -17.43 24.67
C VAL A 746 -26.26 -18.89 24.23
N ALA A 747 -25.14 -19.23 23.62
CA ALA A 747 -24.77 -20.61 23.28
C ALA A 747 -23.39 -20.92 23.87
N CYS A 748 -23.25 -21.99 24.65
CA CYS A 748 -21.97 -22.36 25.22
C CYS A 748 -21.65 -23.84 25.12
N THR A 749 -20.39 -24.19 24.91
CA THR A 749 -19.93 -25.57 25.09
C THR A 749 -19.65 -25.81 26.57
N ILE A 750 -20.00 -26.98 27.08
CA ILE A 750 -19.67 -27.35 28.45
C ILE A 750 -19.32 -28.83 28.56
N HIS A 751 -18.25 -29.12 29.30
CA HIS A 751 -17.77 -30.46 29.56
C HIS A 751 -18.12 -30.89 30.99
N GLN A 752 -19.01 -31.87 31.14
CA GLN A 752 -19.40 -32.50 32.41
C GLN A 752 -19.70 -31.51 33.57
N PRO A 753 -20.77 -30.69 33.48
CA PRO A 753 -21.19 -29.78 34.55
C PRO A 753 -21.72 -30.52 35.78
N SER A 754 -21.71 -29.86 36.94
CA SER A 754 -22.47 -30.32 38.11
C SER A 754 -23.98 -30.24 37.84
N ALA A 755 -24.79 -31.01 38.57
CA ALA A 755 -26.25 -30.99 38.42
C ALA A 755 -26.83 -29.57 38.56
N GLU A 756 -26.35 -28.81 39.55
CA GLU A 756 -26.80 -27.43 39.78
C GLU A 756 -26.48 -26.47 38.62
N VAL A 757 -25.37 -26.69 37.91
CA VAL A 757 -25.02 -25.89 36.71
C VAL A 757 -25.82 -26.37 35.50
N PHE A 758 -26.05 -27.67 35.39
CA PHE A 758 -26.81 -28.25 34.30
C PHE A 758 -28.26 -27.74 34.27
N ASP A 759 -28.88 -27.60 35.45
CA ASP A 759 -30.24 -27.04 35.59
C ASP A 759 -30.36 -25.55 35.22
N MET A 760 -29.23 -24.85 34.97
CA MET A 760 -29.25 -23.45 34.52
C MET A 760 -29.39 -23.30 33.00
N PHE A 761 -29.33 -24.40 32.23
CA PHE A 761 -29.52 -24.40 30.78
C PHE A 761 -30.99 -24.59 30.40
N ASP A 762 -31.43 -23.88 29.37
CA ASP A 762 -32.81 -23.96 28.88
C ASP A 762 -32.92 -25.00 27.75
N TYR A 763 -31.93 -25.06 26.86
CA TYR A 763 -31.86 -25.99 25.73
C TYR A 763 -30.55 -26.79 25.73
N LEU A 764 -30.59 -28.01 25.19
CA LEU A 764 -29.43 -28.88 25.01
C LEU A 764 -29.34 -29.36 23.56
N LEU A 765 -28.16 -29.17 22.95
CA LEU A 765 -27.73 -29.85 21.73
C LEU A 765 -26.65 -30.88 22.10
N LEU A 766 -26.95 -32.16 21.92
CA LEU A 766 -26.07 -33.27 22.25
C LEU A 766 -25.51 -33.92 20.97
N LEU A 767 -24.18 -33.96 20.88
CA LEU A 767 -23.44 -34.56 19.76
C LEU A 767 -22.74 -35.86 20.16
N GLN A 768 -22.78 -36.85 19.27
CA GLN A 768 -22.00 -38.08 19.38
C GLN A 768 -20.66 -37.95 18.65
N ARG A 769 -19.69 -38.80 19.02
CA ARG A 769 -18.41 -38.91 18.31
C ARG A 769 -18.66 -39.18 16.81
N GLY A 770 -18.10 -38.34 15.94
CA GLY A 770 -18.35 -38.40 14.50
C GLY A 770 -19.24 -37.28 13.95
N GLY A 771 -19.70 -36.35 14.80
CA GLY A 771 -20.35 -35.12 14.34
C GLY A 771 -21.86 -35.26 14.05
N ASP A 772 -22.49 -36.29 14.60
CA ASP A 772 -23.93 -36.57 14.47
C ASP A 772 -24.71 -36.05 15.70
N THR A 773 -25.92 -35.53 15.49
CA THR A 773 -26.84 -35.12 16.55
C THR A 773 -27.61 -36.31 17.11
N VAL A 774 -27.67 -36.41 18.44
CA VAL A 774 -28.40 -37.49 19.14
C VAL A 774 -29.56 -36.99 20.01
N PHE A 775 -29.56 -35.70 20.34
CA PHE A 775 -30.67 -35.03 21.02
C PHE A 775 -30.60 -33.52 20.79
N PHE A 776 -31.75 -32.90 20.57
CA PHE A 776 -31.95 -31.47 20.65
C PHE A 776 -33.32 -31.19 21.25
N GLY A 777 -33.37 -30.41 22.33
CA GLY A 777 -34.64 -30.11 23.02
C GLY A 777 -34.45 -29.22 24.23
N ASP A 778 -35.58 -28.77 24.79
CA ASP A 778 -35.61 -28.07 26.07
C ASP A 778 -35.35 -29.05 27.23
N LEU A 779 -34.68 -28.57 28.27
CA LEU A 779 -34.37 -29.40 29.44
C LEU A 779 -35.54 -29.46 30.43
N VAL A 780 -36.39 -28.42 30.52
CA VAL A 780 -37.50 -28.29 31.49
C VAL A 780 -37.01 -28.49 32.94
N ALA A 781 -37.84 -28.24 33.96
CA ALA A 781 -37.43 -28.45 35.35
C ALA A 781 -36.91 -29.89 35.57
N ASN A 782 -35.71 -30.00 36.17
CA ASN A 782 -34.98 -31.24 36.48
C ASN A 782 -34.66 -32.15 35.28
N SER A 783 -34.48 -31.61 34.06
CA SER A 783 -34.09 -32.39 32.88
C SER A 783 -35.09 -33.51 32.51
N SER A 784 -36.37 -33.33 32.85
CA SER A 784 -37.40 -34.37 32.72
C SER A 784 -37.61 -34.82 31.27
N HIS A 785 -37.61 -33.88 30.32
CA HIS A 785 -37.77 -34.18 28.89
C HIS A 785 -36.62 -35.04 28.35
N LEU A 786 -35.37 -34.70 28.73
CA LEU A 786 -34.17 -35.47 28.38
C LEU A 786 -34.21 -36.90 28.93
N ILE A 787 -34.57 -37.04 30.22
CA ILE A 787 -34.63 -38.34 30.89
C ILE A 787 -35.72 -39.22 30.27
N GLU A 788 -36.87 -38.63 29.93
CA GLU A 788 -37.96 -39.34 29.27
C GLU A 788 -37.57 -39.80 27.86
N TYR A 789 -36.91 -38.95 27.06
CA TYR A 789 -36.42 -39.30 25.72
C TYR A 789 -35.48 -40.51 25.76
N PHE A 790 -34.41 -40.45 26.56
CA PHE A 790 -33.45 -41.55 26.65
C PHE A 790 -34.04 -42.79 27.35
N GLY A 791 -35.00 -42.62 28.27
CA GLY A 791 -35.69 -43.72 28.94
C GLY A 791 -36.63 -44.53 28.03
N ARG A 792 -37.09 -43.94 26.91
CA ARG A 792 -37.89 -44.63 25.89
C ARG A 792 -37.06 -45.49 24.93
N ILE A 793 -35.76 -45.20 24.79
CA ILE A 793 -34.88 -45.90 23.85
C ILE A 793 -34.50 -47.28 24.41
N HIS A 794 -34.72 -48.34 23.62
CA HIS A 794 -34.40 -49.70 24.03
C HIS A 794 -32.88 -49.90 24.25
N GLY A 795 -32.51 -50.38 25.45
CA GLY A 795 -31.12 -50.69 25.79
C GLY A 795 -30.37 -49.59 26.57
N THR A 796 -31.04 -48.50 26.96
CA THR A 796 -30.48 -47.47 27.84
C THR A 796 -30.56 -47.89 29.32
N ALA A 797 -29.50 -47.62 30.08
CA ALA A 797 -29.49 -47.88 31.52
C ALA A 797 -30.35 -46.82 32.24
N PRO A 798 -31.27 -47.20 33.15
CA PRO A 798 -32.09 -46.23 33.88
C PRO A 798 -31.23 -45.35 34.80
N MET A 799 -31.61 -44.07 34.94
CA MET A 799 -30.91 -43.13 35.81
C MET A 799 -31.13 -43.48 37.28
N LEU A 800 -30.05 -43.52 38.07
CA LEU A 800 -30.12 -43.75 39.52
C LEU A 800 -30.70 -42.51 40.25
N PRO A 801 -31.47 -42.68 41.34
CA PRO A 801 -31.97 -41.57 42.13
C PRO A 801 -30.82 -40.71 42.69
N GLY A 802 -30.81 -39.41 42.36
CA GLY A 802 -29.77 -38.47 42.77
C GLY A 802 -28.50 -38.46 41.90
N ALA A 803 -28.46 -39.22 40.81
CA ALA A 803 -27.38 -39.12 39.83
C ALA A 803 -27.49 -37.83 39.01
N ASN A 804 -26.35 -37.31 38.56
CA ASN A 804 -26.28 -36.13 37.70
C ASN A 804 -26.75 -36.50 36.27
N PRO A 805 -27.83 -35.90 35.74
CA PRO A 805 -28.32 -36.18 34.39
C PRO A 805 -27.26 -35.97 33.30
N ALA A 806 -26.40 -34.97 33.46
CA ALA A 806 -25.34 -34.67 32.50
C ALA A 806 -24.27 -35.77 32.43
N THR A 807 -23.93 -36.38 33.56
CA THR A 807 -22.99 -37.52 33.62
C THR A 807 -23.65 -38.78 33.05
N TRP A 808 -24.89 -39.03 33.45
CA TRP A 808 -25.65 -40.20 33.00
C TRP A 808 -25.85 -40.20 31.47
N MET A 809 -26.26 -39.08 30.86
CA MET A 809 -26.46 -39.03 29.41
C MET A 809 -25.16 -39.28 28.62
N LEU A 810 -24.02 -38.76 29.13
CA LEU A 810 -22.72 -38.98 28.51
C LEU A 810 -22.29 -40.44 28.62
N ASP A 811 -22.57 -41.10 29.75
CA ASP A 811 -22.34 -42.52 29.92
C ASP A 811 -23.23 -43.36 28.98
N VAL A 812 -24.50 -42.98 28.80
CA VAL A 812 -25.45 -43.67 27.90
C VAL A 812 -24.99 -43.65 26.43
N ILE A 813 -24.48 -42.51 25.94
CA ILE A 813 -23.96 -42.39 24.57
C ILE A 813 -22.51 -42.91 24.40
N GLY A 814 -21.93 -43.50 25.45
CA GLY A 814 -20.58 -44.09 25.42
C GLY A 814 -19.43 -43.08 25.48
N ALA A 815 -19.66 -41.89 26.05
CA ALA A 815 -18.71 -40.79 26.16
C ALA A 815 -17.92 -40.73 27.48
N GLY A 816 -18.23 -41.61 28.45
CA GLY A 816 -17.59 -41.65 29.78
C GLY A 816 -16.19 -42.28 29.79
N VAL A 817 -15.36 -41.86 30.75
CA VAL A 817 -14.05 -42.47 31.03
C VAL A 817 -14.28 -43.77 31.81
N GLU A 818 -13.89 -44.89 31.19
CA GLU A 818 -13.88 -46.27 31.70
C GLU A 818 -15.24 -46.95 31.98
N ARG A 819 -15.68 -47.82 31.05
CA ARG A 819 -16.26 -49.12 31.45
C ARG A 819 -15.98 -50.26 30.47
N LYS A 820 -15.61 -51.39 31.07
CA LYS A 820 -15.49 -52.73 30.51
C LYS A 820 -16.85 -53.22 29.97
N THR A 821 -16.83 -53.77 28.75
CA THR A 821 -17.72 -54.84 28.27
C THR A 821 -19.22 -54.74 28.63
N THR A 822 -19.97 -53.94 27.88
CA THR A 822 -21.30 -54.35 27.38
C THR A 822 -21.59 -53.56 26.10
N SER A 823 -21.65 -54.28 24.98
CA SER A 823 -22.05 -53.76 23.68
C SER A 823 -23.55 -53.43 23.68
N SER A 824 -23.92 -52.17 23.93
CA SER A 824 -25.21 -51.66 23.46
C SER A 824 -25.06 -51.32 21.97
N THR A 825 -25.55 -52.21 21.12
CA THR A 825 -25.68 -52.03 19.66
C THR A 825 -26.87 -51.12 19.31
N THR A 826 -27.00 -49.98 20.00
CA THR A 826 -28.12 -49.05 19.78
C THR A 826 -27.61 -47.83 19.01
N ASP A 827 -28.15 -47.58 17.82
CA ASP A 827 -27.81 -46.43 16.98
C ASP A 827 -28.65 -45.21 17.37
N PHE A 828 -28.16 -44.43 18.33
CA PHE A 828 -28.84 -43.24 18.85
C PHE A 828 -29.09 -42.16 17.77
N VAL A 829 -28.32 -42.14 16.69
CA VAL A 829 -28.50 -41.17 15.59
C VAL A 829 -29.73 -41.51 14.77
N GLN A 830 -29.94 -42.80 14.46
CA GLN A 830 -31.15 -43.23 13.75
C GLN A 830 -32.41 -43.06 14.61
N GLU A 831 -32.32 -43.38 15.90
CA GLU A 831 -33.43 -43.17 16.84
C GLU A 831 -33.82 -41.69 16.92
N PHE A 832 -32.85 -40.77 17.01
CA PHE A 832 -33.13 -39.33 16.99
C PHE A 832 -33.81 -38.90 15.69
N ARG A 833 -33.30 -39.31 14.52
CA ARG A 833 -33.89 -38.96 13.22
C ARG A 833 -35.33 -39.46 13.06
N ALA A 834 -35.68 -40.57 13.70
CA ALA A 834 -37.03 -41.14 13.71
C ALA A 834 -37.96 -40.54 14.79
N SER A 835 -37.41 -39.80 15.76
CA SER A 835 -38.10 -39.38 16.97
C SER A 835 -39.06 -38.20 16.75
N GLY A 836 -39.89 -37.94 17.77
CA GLY A 836 -40.78 -36.77 17.78
C GLY A 836 -40.00 -35.45 17.90
N GLU A 837 -38.87 -35.47 18.59
CA GLU A 837 -37.98 -34.34 18.87
C GLU A 837 -37.30 -33.85 17.57
N ALA A 838 -36.86 -34.75 16.67
CA ALA A 838 -36.36 -34.34 15.37
C ALA A 838 -37.45 -33.69 14.49
N LYS A 839 -38.70 -34.14 14.58
CA LYS A 839 -39.84 -33.49 13.90
C LYS A 839 -40.15 -32.12 14.48
N GLN A 840 -40.05 -31.97 15.80
CA GLN A 840 -40.19 -30.68 16.48
C GLN A 840 -39.08 -29.70 16.08
N LEU A 841 -37.83 -30.18 16.00
CA LEU A 841 -36.70 -29.40 15.50
C LEU A 841 -36.93 -28.94 14.06
N ALA A 842 -37.36 -29.83 13.17
CA ALA A 842 -37.67 -29.48 11.79
C ALA A 842 -38.82 -28.46 11.68
N ALA A 843 -39.86 -28.61 12.50
CA ALA A 843 -40.99 -27.67 12.56
C ALA A 843 -40.57 -26.30 13.11
N ALA A 844 -39.71 -26.25 14.13
CA ALA A 844 -39.18 -25.01 14.68
C ALA A 844 -38.24 -24.29 13.69
N LEU A 845 -37.40 -25.03 12.97
CA LEU A 845 -36.57 -24.47 11.91
C LEU A 845 -37.43 -23.88 10.79
N ALA A 846 -38.54 -24.51 10.41
CA ALA A 846 -39.45 -23.95 9.40
C ALA A 846 -40.07 -22.59 9.80
N VAL A 847 -40.18 -22.29 11.10
CA VAL A 847 -40.64 -21.00 11.63
C VAL A 847 -39.51 -19.96 11.69
N HIS A 848 -38.30 -20.39 12.02
CA HIS A 848 -37.15 -19.51 12.27
C HIS A 848 -36.18 -19.37 11.07
N ALA A 849 -36.41 -20.09 9.98
CA ALA A 849 -35.56 -20.15 8.78
C ALA A 849 -36.33 -20.09 7.44
N PRO A 850 -36.98 -18.96 7.09
CA PRO A 850 -37.53 -18.80 5.73
C PRO A 850 -36.39 -18.69 4.71
N THR A 851 -36.44 -19.49 3.66
CA THR A 851 -35.44 -19.50 2.57
C THR A 851 -35.42 -18.15 1.84
N ALA A 852 -34.35 -17.37 2.01
CA ALA A 852 -34.11 -16.13 1.27
C ALA A 852 -33.26 -16.38 0.00
N PRO A 853 -33.40 -15.55 -1.06
CA PRO A 853 -32.69 -15.74 -2.32
C PRO A 853 -31.19 -15.35 -2.20
N ARG A 854 -30.32 -16.20 -2.75
CA ARG A 854 -28.85 -16.04 -2.74
C ARG A 854 -28.37 -14.84 -3.55
N TRP A 855 -27.40 -14.08 -3.01
CA TRP A 855 -26.77 -12.93 -3.66
C TRP A 855 -25.35 -13.20 -4.23
N SER A 856 -25.13 -12.55 -5.36
CA SER A 856 -23.93 -12.21 -6.16
C SER A 856 -22.66 -13.08 -6.16
N VAL A 857 -22.48 -13.80 -7.28
CA VAL A 857 -21.23 -14.42 -7.75
C VAL A 857 -20.09 -13.39 -7.99
N ASN A 858 -20.40 -12.09 -8.07
CA ASN A 858 -19.45 -11.03 -8.46
C ASN A 858 -18.31 -10.80 -7.47
N GLY A 859 -18.54 -10.92 -6.15
CA GLY A 859 -17.49 -10.72 -5.14
C GLY A 859 -16.41 -11.80 -5.15
N GLY A 860 -16.78 -13.06 -5.44
CA GLY A 860 -15.85 -14.20 -5.44
C GLY A 860 -14.86 -14.17 -6.60
N ILE A 861 -15.34 -13.82 -7.80
CA ILE A 861 -14.49 -13.73 -9.00
C ILE A 861 -13.52 -12.55 -8.88
N GLY A 862 -13.97 -11.41 -8.35
CA GLY A 862 -13.14 -10.23 -8.13
C GLY A 862 -11.99 -10.48 -7.15
N MET A 863 -12.22 -11.24 -6.09
CA MET A 863 -11.17 -11.61 -5.12
C MET A 863 -10.11 -12.53 -5.73
N VAL A 864 -10.51 -13.57 -6.47
CA VAL A 864 -9.55 -14.48 -7.15
C VAL A 864 -8.70 -13.73 -8.16
N PHE A 865 -9.30 -12.79 -8.89
CA PHE A 865 -8.61 -11.94 -9.84
C PHE A 865 -7.57 -11.02 -9.16
N ILE A 866 -7.91 -10.35 -8.05
CA ILE A 866 -6.94 -9.53 -7.27
C ILE A 866 -5.78 -10.40 -6.82
N THR A 867 -6.07 -11.55 -6.19
CA THR A 867 -5.02 -12.38 -5.62
C THR A 867 -4.06 -12.87 -6.70
N THR A 868 -4.57 -13.30 -7.85
CA THR A 868 -3.75 -13.78 -8.96
C THR A 868 -2.92 -12.65 -9.59
N LEU A 869 -3.54 -11.48 -9.80
CA LEU A 869 -2.86 -10.30 -10.36
C LEU A 869 -1.75 -9.80 -9.42
N PHE A 870 -2.01 -9.73 -8.12
CA PHE A 870 -1.05 -9.21 -7.15
C PHE A 870 0.11 -10.19 -6.89
N VAL A 871 -0.17 -11.50 -6.83
CA VAL A 871 0.87 -12.54 -6.77
C VAL A 871 1.75 -12.49 -8.02
N GLY A 872 1.16 -12.27 -9.20
CA GLY A 872 1.91 -12.07 -10.44
C GLY A 872 2.83 -10.83 -10.39
N ILE A 873 2.32 -9.70 -9.91
CA ILE A 873 3.09 -8.45 -9.78
C ILE A 873 4.21 -8.57 -8.75
N ILE A 874 3.96 -9.22 -7.61
CA ILE A 874 4.97 -9.47 -6.56
C ILE A 874 6.09 -10.35 -7.13
N SER A 875 5.72 -11.46 -7.78
CA SER A 875 6.67 -12.40 -8.38
C SER A 875 7.54 -11.73 -9.46
N PHE A 876 6.92 -10.90 -10.31
CA PHE A 876 7.65 -10.13 -11.32
C PHE A 876 8.62 -9.10 -10.69
N ASN A 877 8.17 -8.36 -9.67
CA ASN A 877 8.99 -7.35 -9.00
C ASN A 877 10.10 -7.92 -8.11
N SER A 878 9.96 -9.15 -7.61
CA SER A 878 10.99 -9.83 -6.82
C SER A 878 12.15 -10.37 -7.68
N VAL A 879 11.87 -10.76 -8.92
CA VAL A 879 12.88 -11.33 -9.83
C VAL A 879 13.70 -10.24 -10.54
N LEU A 880 13.05 -9.13 -10.90
CA LEU A 880 13.68 -8.00 -11.62
C LEU A 880 15.01 -7.48 -11.04
N PRO A 881 15.16 -7.26 -9.72
CA PRO A 881 16.41 -6.83 -9.11
C PRO A 881 17.52 -7.89 -9.22
N LEU A 882 17.15 -9.17 -9.09
CA LEU A 882 18.07 -10.30 -9.14
C LEU A 882 18.64 -10.45 -10.55
N SER A 883 17.77 -10.42 -11.56
CA SER A 883 18.20 -10.42 -12.97
C SER A 883 19.00 -9.17 -13.32
N ALA A 884 18.73 -8.01 -12.68
CA ALA A 884 19.50 -6.79 -12.87
C ALA A 884 20.91 -6.87 -12.26
N GLU A 885 21.08 -7.49 -11.09
CA GLU A 885 22.41 -7.73 -10.48
C GLU A 885 23.23 -8.76 -11.29
N GLU A 886 22.61 -9.85 -11.74
CA GLU A 886 23.30 -10.89 -12.52
C GLU A 886 23.68 -10.46 -13.93
N ARG A 887 23.03 -9.41 -14.46
CA ARG A 887 23.27 -8.86 -15.80
C ARG A 887 24.74 -8.49 -16.06
N ALA A 888 25.43 -7.99 -15.04
CA ALA A 888 26.85 -7.66 -15.14
C ALA A 888 27.73 -8.92 -15.34
N SER A 889 27.39 -10.03 -14.67
CA SER A 889 28.09 -11.31 -14.89
C SER A 889 27.80 -11.87 -16.27
N TYR A 890 26.54 -11.84 -16.70
CA TYR A 890 26.13 -12.30 -18.02
C TYR A 890 26.87 -11.58 -19.16
N TYR A 891 26.98 -10.24 -19.12
CA TYR A 891 27.70 -9.51 -20.18
C TYR A 891 29.21 -9.79 -20.16
N ARG A 892 29.81 -9.97 -18.98
CA ARG A 892 31.21 -10.36 -18.84
C ARG A 892 31.46 -11.75 -19.45
N GLU A 893 30.60 -12.71 -19.16
CA GLU A 893 30.65 -14.08 -19.69
C GLU A 893 30.40 -14.12 -21.21
N ARG A 894 29.40 -13.37 -21.69
CA ARG A 894 29.13 -13.22 -23.12
C ARG A 894 30.28 -12.57 -23.88
N ALA A 895 30.93 -11.56 -23.30
CA ALA A 895 32.12 -10.94 -23.89
C ALA A 895 33.30 -11.93 -23.99
N ALA A 896 33.34 -12.94 -23.12
CA ALA A 896 34.26 -14.06 -23.19
C ALA A 896 33.76 -15.22 -24.09
N GLN A 897 32.63 -15.05 -24.79
CA GLN A 897 31.94 -16.05 -25.61
C GLN A 897 31.63 -17.38 -24.90
N THR A 898 31.47 -17.37 -23.57
CA THR A 898 31.22 -18.62 -22.84
C THR A 898 29.84 -19.19 -23.14
N HIS A 899 28.78 -18.36 -23.28
CA HIS A 899 27.39 -18.80 -23.45
C HIS A 899 26.62 -18.02 -24.55
N ASN A 900 25.67 -18.69 -25.20
CA ASN A 900 24.74 -18.07 -26.16
C ASN A 900 23.56 -17.41 -25.42
N ALA A 901 23.17 -16.21 -25.86
CA ALA A 901 22.08 -15.43 -25.26
C ALA A 901 20.74 -16.17 -25.16
N VAL A 902 20.40 -16.98 -26.18
CA VAL A 902 19.15 -17.73 -26.20
C VAL A 902 19.14 -18.82 -25.14
N TRP A 903 20.24 -19.57 -25.00
CA TRP A 903 20.32 -20.66 -24.02
C TRP A 903 20.46 -20.15 -22.59
N TYR A 904 21.07 -18.99 -22.39
CA TYR A 904 21.07 -18.32 -21.09
C TYR A 904 19.67 -17.86 -20.68
N PHE A 905 18.91 -17.23 -21.60
CA PHE A 905 17.52 -16.85 -21.35
C PHE A 905 16.68 -18.09 -20.98
N VAL A 906 16.75 -19.16 -21.78
CA VAL A 906 16.01 -20.40 -21.50
C VAL A 906 16.43 -21.00 -20.15
N GLY A 907 17.73 -21.06 -19.84
CA GLY A 907 18.23 -21.59 -18.57
C GLY A 907 17.79 -20.77 -17.35
N SER A 908 17.86 -19.43 -17.45
CA SER A 908 17.39 -18.50 -16.41
C SER A 908 15.87 -18.62 -16.21
N THR A 909 15.08 -18.65 -17.28
CA THR A 909 13.62 -18.85 -17.17
C THR A 909 13.27 -20.19 -16.54
N VAL A 910 13.96 -21.28 -16.91
CA VAL A 910 13.72 -22.61 -16.31
C VAL A 910 14.11 -22.64 -14.83
N ALA A 911 15.15 -21.92 -14.43
CA ALA A 911 15.55 -21.79 -13.02
C ALA A 911 14.58 -20.90 -12.21
N GLU A 912 13.92 -19.94 -12.84
CA GLU A 912 12.95 -19.04 -12.20
C GLU A 912 11.57 -19.68 -11.99
N ILE A 913 11.13 -20.61 -12.85
CA ILE A 913 9.80 -21.26 -12.75
C ILE A 913 9.54 -21.89 -11.36
N PRO A 914 10.47 -22.68 -10.77
CA PRO A 914 10.27 -23.24 -9.42
C PRO A 914 10.14 -22.17 -8.33
N TYR A 915 10.86 -21.05 -8.45
CA TYR A 915 10.80 -19.94 -7.50
C TYR A 915 9.45 -19.23 -7.57
N VAL A 916 8.95 -18.95 -8.78
CA VAL A 916 7.62 -18.36 -9.01
C VAL A 916 6.51 -19.28 -8.50
N LEU A 917 6.63 -20.60 -8.72
CA LEU A 917 5.69 -21.57 -8.17
C LEU A 917 5.72 -21.58 -6.64
N ALA A 918 6.90 -21.64 -6.02
CA ALA A 918 7.03 -21.65 -4.56
C ALA A 918 6.49 -20.37 -3.91
N THR A 919 6.77 -19.20 -4.49
CA THR A 919 6.24 -17.91 -4.01
C THR A 919 4.74 -17.74 -4.24
N SER A 920 4.16 -18.43 -5.22
CA SER A 920 2.70 -18.45 -5.43
C SER A 920 1.95 -19.35 -4.44
N PHE A 921 2.66 -20.27 -3.76
CA PHE A 921 2.10 -21.19 -2.75
C PHE A 921 2.24 -20.68 -1.31
N VAL A 922 3.07 -19.66 -1.07
CA VAL A 922 3.26 -18.97 0.22
C VAL A 922 2.36 -17.75 0.25
#